data_AF-A0A7K1SMG5-F1
#
_entry.id   AF-A0A7K1SMG5-F1
#
_cell.length_a   1.000
_cell.length_b   1.000
_cell.length_c   1.000
_cell.angle_alpha   90.00
_cell.angle_beta   90.00
_cell.angle_gamma   90.00
#
_symmetry.space_group_name_H-M   'P 1'
#
loop_
_entity.id
_entity.type
_entity.pdbx_description
1 polymer ?
#
loop_
_entity_poly.entity_id
_entity_poly.type
_entity_poly.pdbx_seq_one_letter_code
_entity_poly.pdbx_strand_id
1 'polypeptide(L)'
;MEISKEQELLAANLILPIIKDLVTPKILAIFSRYQTNHIESTIYEKNFETYLTRRYIKFLTIDTLAFPNKQTQFDLLYEPLTLISNNRESISKKIDDNFEPSTFFAKYYRIIIEDTAGMGKSTLTKKLFKLCIKKKCGIPILIELRHINRTNPILEEIKCQLSIPGSEFNKETIINLLNEGGFTFFFDGYDEIPLIDRIFVKKNIQDFIESSPENFFIITSRPEVSLASFGAFQKFNIVPLEKKSAYNLIKRYDIYSHNPIADRLINEIKINEEESINEYLENPLLVSLLFKAYDYKKDIPLKKTQFYRQIFEALFEAHDLSKEGYLRREKNSNLHFDDFDRVLRHVGYFTAIENKVEYTIDSFTTIIDKVKKYVPVLSFNSSDFIRDILEPVPLFKREGSYIMWSHKSLQDYFAAKFICLDTKEHQEKILIKLHSMNNPQRFSNLLELFYELDSQVFENTFLYWILKDFKEYADQSKIDYSSMPIDLTKKRITNTFQKKAYILVTEEIDYEVLRRYGSNGNIFNRKYRNQLKGLSSYQGHVNYYGNDFDDDFDDDLISTDARESIYYNSDELHNELYFSNNPKIILVVYYLIKYEHPLFIQKLIAKRYPDILKFVESNNFTIDIPHQYLQQGKMYGVSKSDWISNNPILFDFINDLLLYGVTFNYDSALEKLEEIEKRKINNSSDELFNW
;
A
#
# COMPACT_ATOMS: atom_id res chain seq x y z
N MET A 1 -4.91 -35.73 -3.12
CA MET A 1 -4.09 -35.01 -4.11
C MET A 1 -2.74 -35.71 -4.12
N GLU A 2 -2.44 -36.47 -5.16
CA GLU A 2 -1.12 -37.08 -5.31
C GLU A 2 -0.17 -36.05 -5.89
N ILE A 3 0.82 -35.64 -5.10
CA ILE A 3 1.99 -34.91 -5.60
C ILE A 3 2.66 -35.85 -6.61
N SER A 4 3.03 -35.36 -7.80
CA SER A 4 3.74 -36.24 -8.73
C SER A 4 5.09 -36.62 -8.11
N LYS A 5 5.47 -37.91 -8.17
CA LYS A 5 6.77 -38.39 -7.66
C LYS A 5 7.95 -37.58 -8.19
N GLU A 6 7.81 -37.01 -9.39
CA GLU A 6 8.81 -36.12 -10.00
C GLU A 6 8.98 -34.79 -9.25
N GLN A 7 7.89 -34.18 -8.77
CA GLN A 7 7.95 -32.94 -7.99
C GLN A 7 8.60 -33.17 -6.62
N GLU A 8 8.28 -34.29 -5.96
CA GLU A 8 8.94 -34.68 -4.71
C GLU A 8 10.43 -34.93 -4.91
N LEU A 9 10.81 -35.63 -5.97
CA LEU A 9 12.22 -35.88 -6.29
C LEU A 9 12.99 -34.58 -6.59
N LEU A 10 12.38 -33.66 -7.35
CA LEU A 10 12.98 -32.36 -7.65
C LEU A 10 13.14 -31.49 -6.39
N ALA A 11 12.13 -31.47 -5.51
CA ALA A 11 12.21 -30.77 -4.24
C ALA A 11 13.32 -31.38 -3.35
N ALA A 12 13.37 -32.70 -3.22
CA ALA A 12 14.40 -33.39 -2.44
C ALA A 12 15.81 -33.07 -2.94
N ASN A 13 16.05 -33.07 -4.25
CA ASN A 13 17.36 -32.75 -4.84
C ASN A 13 17.83 -31.31 -4.54
N LEU A 14 16.91 -30.36 -4.35
CA LEU A 14 17.25 -28.98 -4.01
C LEU A 14 17.38 -28.76 -2.50
N ILE A 15 16.65 -29.53 -1.69
CA ILE A 15 16.54 -29.32 -0.24
C ILE A 15 17.59 -30.11 0.53
N LEU A 16 17.89 -31.35 0.14
CA LEU A 16 18.94 -32.15 0.79
C LEU A 16 20.28 -31.42 0.90
N PRO A 17 20.76 -30.69 -0.13
CA PRO A 17 21.96 -29.88 0.01
C PRO A 17 21.83 -28.76 1.06
N ILE A 18 20.68 -28.10 1.19
CA ILE A 18 20.46 -27.06 2.22
C ILE A 18 20.51 -27.69 3.61
N ILE A 19 19.89 -28.86 3.78
CA ILE A 19 19.93 -29.57 5.05
C ILE A 19 21.38 -29.89 5.44
N LYS A 20 22.14 -30.50 4.52
CA LYS A 20 23.54 -30.89 4.78
C LYS A 20 24.48 -29.70 4.94
N ASP A 21 24.36 -28.68 4.09
CA ASP A 21 25.34 -27.59 3.99
C ASP A 21 25.04 -26.47 5.00
N LEU A 22 23.77 -26.25 5.38
CA LEU A 22 23.36 -25.12 6.22
C LEU A 22 22.70 -25.53 7.54
N VAL A 23 21.80 -26.52 7.55
CA VAL A 23 21.00 -26.87 8.73
C VAL A 23 21.75 -27.78 9.70
N THR A 24 22.26 -28.92 9.21
CA THR A 24 23.00 -29.92 10.00
C THR A 24 24.16 -29.31 10.79
N PRO A 25 25.05 -28.48 10.19
CA PRO A 25 26.15 -27.88 10.94
C PRO A 25 25.67 -27.02 12.11
N LYS A 26 24.57 -26.28 11.94
CA LYS A 26 23.97 -25.43 12.99
C LYS A 26 23.37 -26.25 14.12
N ILE A 27 22.61 -27.29 13.79
CA ILE A 27 22.05 -28.21 14.78
C ILE A 27 23.18 -28.85 15.59
N LEU A 28 24.20 -29.40 14.93
CA LEU A 28 25.33 -30.03 15.62
C LEU A 28 26.10 -29.05 16.52
N ALA A 29 26.31 -27.81 16.07
CA ALA A 29 26.96 -26.77 16.87
C ALA A 29 26.20 -26.51 18.17
N ILE A 30 24.88 -26.35 18.12
CA ILE A 30 24.04 -26.13 19.32
C ILE A 30 24.05 -27.36 20.22
N PHE A 31 23.84 -28.54 19.66
CA PHE A 31 23.80 -29.78 20.44
C PHE A 31 25.12 -30.05 21.15
N SER A 32 26.24 -29.70 20.54
CA SER A 32 27.56 -29.79 21.17
C SER A 32 27.71 -28.78 22.33
N ARG A 33 27.19 -27.55 22.18
CA ARG A 33 27.25 -26.51 23.23
C ARG A 33 26.34 -26.80 24.42
N TYR A 34 25.18 -27.44 24.20
CA TYR A 34 24.16 -27.68 25.22
C TYR A 34 24.02 -29.16 25.64
N GLN A 35 25.00 -30.02 25.30
CA GLN A 35 25.07 -31.44 25.71
C GLN A 35 23.80 -32.26 25.46
N THR A 36 23.25 -32.19 24.25
CA THR A 36 21.97 -32.83 23.87
C THR A 36 22.19 -34.10 23.03
N ASN A 37 21.23 -35.03 23.02
CA ASN A 37 21.37 -36.37 22.41
C ASN A 37 21.43 -36.34 20.87
N HIS A 38 22.28 -37.17 20.25
CA HIS A 38 22.36 -37.30 18.78
C HIS A 38 21.06 -37.78 18.10
N ILE A 39 20.18 -38.48 18.82
CA ILE A 39 18.88 -38.91 18.28
C ILE A 39 18.00 -37.68 18.00
N GLU A 40 18.03 -36.68 18.88
CA GLU A 40 17.26 -35.44 18.72
C GLU A 40 17.76 -34.57 17.56
N SER A 41 19.06 -34.60 17.23
CA SER A 41 19.58 -33.85 16.07
C SER A 41 19.00 -34.36 14.74
N THR A 42 18.93 -35.68 14.56
CA THR A 42 18.34 -36.28 13.34
C THR A 42 16.86 -35.97 13.17
N ILE A 43 16.15 -35.83 14.29
CA ILE A 43 14.74 -35.46 14.32
C ILE A 43 14.56 -34.03 13.80
N TYR A 44 15.39 -33.09 14.26
CA TYR A 44 15.32 -31.70 13.81
C TYR A 44 15.73 -31.50 12.35
N GLU A 45 16.73 -32.24 11.86
CA GLU A 45 17.07 -32.25 10.43
C GLU A 45 15.87 -32.66 9.58
N LYS A 46 15.19 -33.74 9.97
CA LYS A 46 13.99 -34.24 9.29
C LYS A 46 12.83 -33.25 9.33
N ASN A 47 12.68 -32.51 10.42
CA ASN A 47 11.68 -31.46 10.56
C ASN A 47 11.92 -30.30 9.58
N PHE A 48 13.16 -29.80 9.49
CA PHE A 48 13.54 -28.79 8.50
C PHE A 48 13.38 -29.30 7.07
N GLU A 49 13.79 -30.53 6.78
CA GLU A 49 13.64 -31.14 5.46
C GLU A 49 12.16 -31.19 5.05
N THR A 50 11.30 -31.62 5.96
CA THR A 50 9.86 -31.73 5.72
C THR A 50 9.22 -30.35 5.52
N TYR A 51 9.58 -29.37 6.35
CA TYR A 51 9.10 -28.00 6.22
C TYR A 51 9.47 -27.40 4.87
N LEU A 52 10.76 -27.41 4.52
CA LEU A 52 11.25 -26.84 3.27
C LEU A 52 10.65 -27.56 2.06
N THR A 53 10.46 -28.88 2.15
CA THR A 53 9.89 -29.69 1.05
C THR A 53 8.44 -29.32 0.80
N ARG A 54 7.63 -29.30 1.86
CA ARG A 54 6.22 -28.91 1.77
C ARG A 54 6.06 -27.48 1.26
N ARG A 55 6.86 -26.53 1.76
CA ARG A 55 6.79 -25.13 1.33
C ARG A 55 7.26 -24.94 -0.11
N TYR A 56 8.35 -25.57 -0.53
CA TYR A 56 8.84 -25.48 -1.90
C TYR A 56 7.84 -26.07 -2.89
N ILE A 57 7.26 -27.24 -2.59
CA ILE A 57 6.21 -27.86 -3.42
C ILE A 57 4.96 -26.96 -3.50
N LYS A 58 4.52 -26.39 -2.38
CA LYS A 58 3.39 -25.42 -2.37
C LYS A 58 3.67 -24.23 -3.30
N PHE A 59 4.93 -23.81 -3.45
CA PHE A 59 5.34 -22.69 -4.31
C PHE A 59 5.71 -23.09 -5.75
N LEU A 60 5.59 -24.37 -6.12
CA LEU A 60 5.67 -24.78 -7.53
C LEU A 60 4.44 -24.30 -8.32
N THR A 61 3.35 -24.00 -7.63
CA THR A 61 2.11 -23.55 -8.23
C THR A 61 1.69 -22.18 -7.74
N ILE A 62 0.96 -21.47 -8.58
CA ILE A 62 0.41 -20.16 -8.27
C ILE A 62 -1.08 -20.15 -8.58
N ASP A 63 -1.85 -19.51 -7.72
CA ASP A 63 -3.26 -19.27 -7.95
C ASP A 63 -3.42 -17.90 -8.60
N THR A 64 -4.26 -17.82 -9.64
CA THR A 64 -4.54 -16.58 -10.37
C THR A 64 -6.02 -16.43 -10.60
N LEU A 65 -6.52 -15.20 -10.51
CA LEU A 65 -7.91 -14.87 -10.80
C LEU A 65 -8.28 -15.07 -12.27
N ALA A 66 -7.28 -15.05 -13.16
CA ALA A 66 -7.50 -15.31 -14.59
C ALA A 66 -7.96 -16.76 -14.84
N PHE A 67 -7.46 -17.70 -14.04
CA PHE A 67 -7.74 -19.13 -14.16
C PHE A 67 -8.15 -19.71 -12.80
N PRO A 68 -9.34 -19.34 -12.30
CA PRO A 68 -9.77 -19.82 -11.01
C PRO A 68 -9.96 -21.34 -11.03
N ASN A 69 -9.63 -21.99 -9.92
CA ASN A 69 -9.71 -23.45 -9.76
C ASN A 69 -8.83 -24.25 -10.74
N LYS A 70 -7.88 -23.61 -11.43
CA LYS A 70 -6.88 -24.27 -12.28
C LYS A 70 -5.50 -24.14 -11.64
N GLN A 71 -4.85 -25.28 -11.42
CA GLN A 71 -3.49 -25.28 -10.90
C GLN A 71 -2.53 -24.81 -12.02
N THR A 72 -1.91 -23.65 -11.83
CA THR A 72 -0.94 -23.09 -12.78
C THR A 72 0.47 -23.17 -12.23
N GLN A 73 1.47 -23.38 -13.09
CA GLN A 73 2.86 -23.51 -12.67
C GLN A 73 3.46 -22.13 -12.44
N PHE A 74 4.09 -21.95 -11.28
CA PHE A 74 4.68 -20.69 -10.87
C PHE A 74 5.70 -20.19 -11.90
N ASP A 75 6.64 -21.03 -12.33
CA ASP A 75 7.75 -20.62 -13.20
C ASP A 75 7.29 -20.31 -14.64
N LEU A 76 6.15 -20.83 -15.09
CA LEU A 76 5.57 -20.49 -16.39
C LEU A 76 4.87 -19.13 -16.36
N LEU A 77 4.15 -18.83 -15.28
CA LEU A 77 3.39 -17.58 -15.14
C LEU A 77 4.19 -16.42 -14.56
N TYR A 78 5.27 -16.67 -13.83
CA TYR A 78 6.04 -15.62 -13.19
C TYR A 78 6.69 -14.69 -14.23
N GLU A 79 6.32 -13.42 -14.20
CA GLU A 79 7.04 -12.35 -14.88
C GLU A 79 7.95 -11.63 -13.85
N PRO A 80 9.26 -11.47 -14.12
CA PRO A 80 10.18 -10.84 -13.19
C PRO A 80 9.80 -9.41 -12.82
N LEU A 81 9.83 -9.11 -11.52
CA LEU A 81 9.59 -7.78 -10.96
C LEU A 81 10.91 -7.09 -10.64
N THR A 82 10.93 -5.75 -10.69
CA THR A 82 12.10 -4.95 -10.35
C THR A 82 11.87 -4.22 -9.04
N LEU A 83 12.80 -4.37 -8.09
CA LEU A 83 12.85 -3.59 -6.87
C LEU A 83 13.69 -2.34 -7.08
N ILE A 84 13.25 -1.20 -6.56
CA ILE A 84 14.00 0.06 -6.53
C ILE A 84 14.08 0.59 -5.10
N SER A 85 15.27 1.01 -4.67
CA SER A 85 15.46 1.69 -3.39
C SER A 85 15.20 3.20 -3.55
N ASN A 86 14.63 3.82 -2.53
CA ASN A 86 14.35 5.26 -2.50
C ASN A 86 15.58 6.12 -2.13
N ASN A 87 16.77 5.52 -1.97
CA ASN A 87 17.99 6.24 -1.57
C ASN A 87 18.68 6.89 -2.79
N ARG A 88 19.61 7.83 -2.53
CA ARG A 88 20.29 8.67 -3.54
C ARG A 88 21.01 7.89 -4.65
N GLU A 89 21.46 6.67 -4.37
CA GLU A 89 21.85 5.72 -5.41
C GLU A 89 20.63 4.86 -5.73
N SER A 90 19.86 5.23 -6.75
CA SER A 90 18.69 4.48 -7.22
C SER A 90 19.15 3.13 -7.77
N ILE A 91 19.30 2.14 -6.89
CA ILE A 91 19.69 0.78 -7.24
C ILE A 91 18.42 0.04 -7.59
N SER A 92 18.29 -0.30 -8.87
CA SER A 92 17.26 -1.21 -9.33
C SER A 92 17.79 -2.65 -9.39
N LYS A 93 16.99 -3.60 -8.90
CA LYS A 93 17.31 -5.04 -8.92
C LYS A 93 16.13 -5.81 -9.47
N LYS A 94 16.34 -6.41 -10.64
CA LYS A 94 15.36 -7.32 -11.24
C LYS A 94 15.44 -8.69 -10.56
N ILE A 95 14.31 -9.19 -10.10
CA ILE A 95 14.19 -10.47 -9.41
C ILE A 95 13.81 -11.55 -10.42
N ASP A 96 14.80 -12.05 -11.16
CA ASP A 96 14.67 -13.19 -12.07
C ASP A 96 15.50 -14.39 -11.58
N ASP A 97 15.72 -15.42 -12.41
CA ASP A 97 16.53 -16.59 -12.03
C ASP A 97 18.05 -16.29 -11.94
N ASN A 98 18.49 -15.14 -12.48
CA ASN A 98 19.88 -14.67 -12.39
C ASN A 98 20.11 -13.78 -11.17
N PHE A 99 19.05 -13.42 -10.43
CA PHE A 99 19.18 -12.67 -9.20
C PHE A 99 19.98 -13.48 -8.16
N GLU A 100 20.94 -12.81 -7.51
CA GLU A 100 21.83 -13.38 -6.50
C GLU A 100 21.46 -12.86 -5.11
N PRO A 101 20.61 -13.59 -4.34
CA PRO A 101 20.06 -13.06 -3.10
C PRO A 101 21.10 -12.90 -2.00
N SER A 102 22.17 -13.71 -1.99
CA SER A 102 23.28 -13.59 -1.03
C SER A 102 23.90 -12.20 -1.03
N THR A 103 24.19 -11.65 -2.21
CA THR A 103 24.77 -10.30 -2.36
C THR A 103 23.79 -9.21 -1.94
N PHE A 104 22.51 -9.41 -2.23
CA PHE A 104 21.47 -8.45 -1.92
C PHE A 104 21.19 -8.40 -0.42
N PHE A 105 21.02 -9.55 0.23
CA PHE A 105 20.75 -9.63 1.67
C PHE A 105 21.99 -9.27 2.51
N ALA A 106 23.21 -9.60 2.06
CA ALA A 106 24.43 -9.16 2.72
C ALA A 106 24.61 -7.64 2.67
N LYS A 107 24.11 -6.97 1.62
CA LYS A 107 24.10 -5.51 1.55
C LYS A 107 22.97 -4.90 2.38
N TYR A 108 21.80 -5.55 2.40
CA TYR A 108 20.59 -5.06 3.02
C TYR A 108 20.03 -6.11 3.99
N TYR A 109 20.49 -6.08 5.25
CA TYR A 109 20.13 -7.06 6.27
C TYR A 109 18.63 -7.05 6.63
N ARG A 110 18.01 -5.86 6.51
CA ARG A 110 16.62 -5.58 6.89
C ARG A 110 15.96 -4.81 5.77
N ILE A 111 14.92 -5.38 5.17
CA ILE A 111 14.28 -4.88 3.95
C ILE A 111 12.78 -4.72 4.15
N ILE A 112 12.23 -3.56 3.80
CA ILE A 112 10.79 -3.37 3.66
C ILE A 112 10.47 -3.24 2.18
N ILE A 113 9.58 -4.08 1.68
CA ILE A 113 8.99 -3.97 0.35
C ILE A 113 7.59 -3.39 0.52
N GLU A 114 7.45 -2.11 0.25
CA GLU A 114 6.19 -1.38 0.42
C GLU A 114 5.58 -1.08 -0.95
N ASP A 115 4.37 -1.54 -1.23
CA ASP A 115 3.71 -1.19 -2.48
C ASP A 115 2.20 -1.40 -2.49
N THR A 116 1.53 -0.93 -3.53
CA THR A 116 0.07 -1.04 -3.65
C THR A 116 -0.42 -2.49 -3.85
N ALA A 117 -1.74 -2.68 -3.78
CA ALA A 117 -2.37 -3.99 -3.96
C ALA A 117 -2.10 -4.53 -5.38
N GLY A 118 -1.95 -5.85 -5.53
CA GLY A 118 -1.78 -6.46 -6.86
C GLY A 118 -0.39 -6.32 -7.49
N MET A 119 0.51 -5.51 -6.93
CA MET A 119 1.91 -5.37 -7.39
C MET A 119 2.77 -6.63 -7.29
N GLY A 120 2.23 -7.70 -6.70
CA GLY A 120 2.90 -9.01 -6.67
C GLY A 120 3.84 -9.20 -5.49
N LYS A 121 3.71 -8.45 -4.38
CA LYS A 121 4.52 -8.61 -3.15
C LYS A 121 4.61 -10.07 -2.68
N SER A 122 3.48 -10.74 -2.42
CA SER A 122 3.49 -12.16 -2.02
C SER A 122 4.07 -13.09 -3.10
N THR A 123 3.87 -12.77 -4.38
CA THR A 123 4.47 -13.52 -5.50
C THR A 123 6.00 -13.36 -5.53
N LEU A 124 6.49 -12.15 -5.24
CA LEU A 124 7.90 -11.83 -5.12
C LEU A 124 8.52 -12.56 -3.93
N THR A 125 7.86 -12.56 -2.78
CA THR A 125 8.27 -13.31 -1.58
C THR A 125 8.42 -14.80 -1.89
N LYS A 126 7.47 -15.40 -2.61
CA LYS A 126 7.56 -16.80 -3.08
C LYS A 126 8.74 -17.03 -4.03
N LYS A 127 9.00 -16.09 -4.97
CA LYS A 127 10.17 -16.18 -5.86
C LYS A 127 11.47 -16.13 -5.08
N LEU A 128 11.60 -15.17 -4.15
CA LEU A 128 12.79 -15.03 -3.30
C LEU A 128 13.00 -16.27 -2.43
N PHE A 129 11.95 -16.83 -1.83
CA PHE A 129 12.01 -18.09 -1.08
C PHE A 129 12.57 -19.23 -1.95
N LYS A 130 12.07 -19.38 -3.19
CA LYS A 130 12.58 -20.40 -4.13
C LYS A 130 14.03 -20.13 -4.53
N LEU A 131 14.43 -18.88 -4.71
CA LEU A 131 15.81 -18.50 -5.02
C LEU A 131 16.75 -18.79 -3.85
N CYS A 132 16.32 -18.56 -2.60
CA CYS A 132 17.10 -18.93 -1.42
C CYS A 132 17.43 -20.41 -1.42
N ILE A 133 16.45 -21.25 -1.78
CA ILE A 133 16.64 -22.69 -1.89
C ILE A 133 17.57 -23.05 -3.05
N LYS A 134 17.29 -22.55 -4.26
CA LYS A 134 18.07 -22.87 -5.47
C LYS A 134 19.53 -22.42 -5.38
N LYS A 135 19.79 -21.26 -4.76
CA LYS A 135 21.11 -20.62 -4.67
C LYS A 135 21.81 -20.89 -3.33
N LYS A 136 21.18 -21.61 -2.40
CA LYS A 136 21.70 -21.96 -1.07
C LYS A 136 22.19 -20.73 -0.26
N CYS A 137 21.47 -19.61 -0.31
CA CYS A 137 21.92 -18.38 0.33
C CYS A 137 21.37 -18.15 1.75
N GLY A 138 20.64 -19.11 2.31
CA GLY A 138 20.08 -19.06 3.66
C GLY A 138 18.96 -20.09 3.85
N ILE A 139 18.52 -20.27 5.09
CA ILE A 139 17.37 -21.13 5.43
C ILE A 139 16.11 -20.25 5.43
N PRO A 140 15.23 -20.32 4.41
CA PRO A 140 14.12 -19.41 4.31
C PRO A 140 12.94 -19.83 5.19
N ILE A 141 12.36 -18.89 5.92
CA ILE A 141 11.14 -19.08 6.73
C ILE A 141 10.13 -18.01 6.34
N LEU A 142 8.93 -18.42 5.92
CA LEU A 142 7.86 -17.50 5.50
C LEU A 142 6.72 -17.48 6.51
N ILE A 143 6.45 -16.30 7.04
CA ILE A 143 5.46 -16.01 8.07
C ILE A 143 4.46 -15.02 7.49
N GLU A 144 3.21 -15.45 7.38
CA GLU A 144 2.10 -14.59 6.97
C GLU A 144 1.65 -13.81 8.22
N LEU A 145 1.91 -12.50 8.26
CA LEU A 145 1.77 -11.68 9.47
C LEU A 145 0.33 -11.59 9.99
N ARG A 146 -0.66 -11.81 9.10
CA ARG A 146 -2.07 -11.94 9.46
C ARG A 146 -2.37 -13.06 10.46
N HIS A 147 -1.53 -14.09 10.56
CA HIS A 147 -1.69 -15.20 11.51
C HIS A 147 -1.10 -14.89 12.90
N ILE A 148 -0.33 -13.80 13.02
CA ILE A 148 0.32 -13.43 14.26
C ILE A 148 -0.64 -12.62 15.12
N ASN A 149 -0.80 -13.04 16.37
CA ASN A 149 -1.66 -12.39 17.35
C ASN A 149 -1.19 -12.76 18.76
N ARG A 150 -1.90 -12.26 19.79
CA ARG A 150 -1.53 -12.50 21.19
C ARG A 150 -1.44 -13.98 21.59
N THR A 151 -2.20 -14.85 20.93
CA THR A 151 -2.20 -16.30 21.19
C THR A 151 -1.20 -17.07 20.31
N ASN A 152 -0.71 -16.46 19.24
CA ASN A 152 0.22 -17.05 18.28
C ASN A 152 1.33 -16.04 17.91
N PRO A 153 2.31 -15.78 18.80
CA PRO A 153 3.45 -14.92 18.48
C PRO A 153 4.39 -15.59 17.47
N ILE A 154 5.28 -14.81 16.85
CA ILE A 154 6.22 -15.25 15.80
C ILE A 154 6.99 -16.52 16.16
N LEU A 155 7.50 -16.60 17.40
CA LEU A 155 8.26 -17.76 17.83
C LEU A 155 7.41 -19.04 17.89
N GLU A 156 6.15 -18.94 18.34
CA GLU A 156 5.22 -20.07 18.35
C GLU A 156 4.80 -20.43 16.92
N GLU A 157 4.58 -19.45 16.04
CA GLU A 157 4.31 -19.71 14.62
C GLU A 157 5.46 -20.47 13.95
N ILE A 158 6.71 -20.06 14.17
CA ILE A 158 7.91 -20.76 13.67
C ILE A 158 7.95 -22.19 14.21
N LYS A 159 7.75 -22.36 15.52
CA LYS A 159 7.72 -23.69 16.15
C LYS A 159 6.65 -24.57 15.53
N CYS A 160 5.43 -24.07 15.36
CA CYS A 160 4.31 -24.79 14.76
C CYS A 160 4.59 -25.16 13.30
N GLN A 161 5.21 -24.26 12.52
CA GLN A 161 5.54 -24.54 11.12
C GLN A 161 6.66 -25.59 10.96
N LEU A 162 7.67 -25.56 11.83
CA LEU A 162 8.80 -26.49 11.78
C LEU A 162 8.48 -27.85 12.40
N SER A 163 7.60 -27.90 13.41
CA SER A 163 7.29 -29.15 14.11
C SER A 163 6.42 -30.08 13.26
N ILE A 164 6.70 -31.38 13.31
CA ILE A 164 5.86 -32.44 12.74
C ILE A 164 5.07 -33.08 13.90
N PRO A 165 3.82 -33.54 13.70
CA PRO A 165 3.10 -34.30 14.73
C PRO A 165 3.94 -35.47 15.27
N GLY A 166 4.14 -35.50 16.60
CA GLY A 166 5.00 -36.48 17.28
C GLY A 166 6.49 -36.13 17.35
N SER A 167 6.88 -34.95 16.84
CA SER A 167 8.25 -34.43 16.85
C SER A 167 8.22 -32.90 17.01
N GLU A 168 7.92 -32.45 18.22
CA GLU A 168 7.88 -31.04 18.56
C GLU A 168 9.27 -30.53 18.91
N PHE A 169 9.60 -29.35 18.40
CA PHE A 169 10.79 -28.64 18.86
C PHE A 169 10.61 -28.13 20.29
N ASN A 170 11.65 -28.30 21.11
CA ASN A 170 11.75 -27.50 22.33
C ASN A 170 11.95 -26.02 21.96
N LYS A 171 11.21 -25.15 22.65
CA LYS A 171 11.25 -23.70 22.46
C LYS A 171 12.66 -23.12 22.64
N GLU A 172 13.38 -23.58 23.66
CA GLU A 172 14.76 -23.14 23.93
C GLU A 172 15.70 -23.52 22.78
N THR A 173 15.54 -24.72 22.20
CA THR A 173 16.37 -25.15 21.08
C THR A 173 16.11 -24.34 19.82
N ILE A 174 14.85 -23.96 19.55
CA ILE A 174 14.55 -23.04 18.45
C ILE A 174 15.22 -21.70 18.67
N ILE A 175 15.08 -21.10 19.86
CA ILE A 175 15.71 -19.80 20.15
C ILE A 175 17.23 -19.88 19.90
N ASN A 176 17.88 -20.93 20.40
CA ASN A 176 19.31 -21.13 20.18
C ASN A 176 19.65 -21.29 18.69
N LEU A 177 18.82 -22.01 17.92
CA LEU A 177 18.98 -22.16 16.45
C LEU A 177 18.91 -20.82 15.75
N LEU A 178 17.91 -20.01 16.06
CA LEU A 178 17.70 -18.72 15.42
C LEU A 178 18.83 -17.73 15.75
N ASN A 179 19.41 -17.82 16.94
CA ASN A 179 20.52 -16.97 17.38
C ASN A 179 21.85 -17.29 16.67
N GLU A 180 22.03 -18.48 16.10
CA GLU A 180 23.20 -18.80 15.26
C GLU A 180 23.15 -18.12 13.87
N GLY A 181 22.08 -17.41 13.54
CA GLY A 181 21.95 -16.68 12.27
C GLY A 181 21.72 -17.58 11.05
N GLY A 182 21.85 -17.01 9.86
CA GLY A 182 21.78 -17.75 8.58
C GLY A 182 20.36 -18.12 8.10
N PHE A 183 19.32 -17.62 8.78
CA PHE A 183 17.95 -17.68 8.31
C PHE A 183 17.60 -16.44 7.49
N THR A 184 16.64 -16.62 6.59
CA THR A 184 16.00 -15.53 5.84
C THR A 184 14.51 -15.53 6.16
N PHE A 185 14.09 -14.58 6.97
CA PHE A 185 12.70 -14.42 7.37
C PHE A 185 11.94 -13.53 6.39
N PHE A 186 10.83 -14.06 5.90
CA PHE A 186 9.87 -13.34 5.09
C PHE A 186 8.61 -13.12 5.89
N PHE A 187 8.37 -11.89 6.32
CA PHE A 187 7.16 -11.44 6.98
C PHE A 187 6.21 -10.84 5.93
N ASP A 188 5.27 -11.63 5.44
CA ASP A 188 4.37 -11.24 4.36
C ASP A 188 3.08 -10.61 4.90
N GLY A 189 2.70 -9.43 4.38
CA GLY A 189 1.38 -8.83 4.61
C GLY A 189 1.21 -8.09 5.93
N TYR A 190 2.09 -7.15 6.26
CA TYR A 190 1.94 -6.34 7.49
C TYR A 190 0.62 -5.52 7.50
N ASP A 191 0.17 -5.02 6.34
CA ASP A 191 -1.12 -4.32 6.21
C ASP A 191 -2.34 -5.19 6.50
N GLU A 192 -2.17 -6.51 6.47
CA GLU A 192 -3.23 -7.50 6.70
C GLU A 192 -3.40 -7.85 8.18
N ILE A 193 -2.56 -7.31 9.07
CA ILE A 193 -2.69 -7.51 10.52
C ILE A 193 -3.96 -6.79 11.04
N PRO A 194 -4.85 -7.51 11.76
CA PRO A 194 -6.00 -6.90 12.41
C PRO A 194 -5.62 -5.73 13.32
N LEU A 195 -6.41 -4.65 13.30
CA LEU A 195 -6.11 -3.44 14.08
C LEU A 195 -5.93 -3.70 15.59
N ILE A 196 -6.69 -4.66 16.14
CA ILE A 196 -6.62 -5.02 17.56
C ILE A 196 -5.30 -5.69 17.95
N ASP A 197 -4.66 -6.39 17.01
CA ASP A 197 -3.42 -7.12 17.24
C ASP A 197 -2.18 -6.33 16.80
N ARG A 198 -2.35 -5.30 15.96
CA ARG A 198 -1.25 -4.54 15.33
C ARG A 198 -0.19 -4.03 16.31
N ILE A 199 -0.60 -3.49 17.46
CA ILE A 199 0.34 -3.00 18.49
C ILE A 199 1.20 -4.16 19.03
N PHE A 200 0.57 -5.29 19.32
CA PHE A 200 1.26 -6.49 19.81
C PHE A 200 2.19 -7.05 18.74
N VAL A 201 1.69 -7.24 17.51
CA VAL A 201 2.48 -7.84 16.42
C VAL A 201 3.69 -6.98 16.08
N LYS A 202 3.52 -5.65 16.00
CA LYS A 202 4.64 -4.73 15.80
C LYS A 202 5.73 -4.93 16.85
N LYS A 203 5.36 -4.92 18.13
CA LYS A 203 6.31 -5.14 19.22
C LYS A 203 6.95 -6.52 19.11
N ASN A 204 6.16 -7.56 18.82
CA ASN A 204 6.66 -8.92 18.69
C ASN A 204 7.67 -9.07 17.53
N ILE A 205 7.47 -8.37 16.41
CA ILE A 205 8.45 -8.32 15.30
C ILE A 205 9.75 -7.65 15.77
N GLN A 206 9.65 -6.49 16.45
CA GLN A 206 10.82 -5.76 16.96
C GLN A 206 11.62 -6.62 17.95
N ASP A 207 10.95 -7.17 18.97
CA ASP A 207 11.57 -8.05 19.97
C ASP A 207 12.23 -9.29 19.30
N PHE A 208 11.62 -9.83 18.24
CA PHE A 208 12.15 -10.98 17.50
C PHE A 208 13.41 -10.63 16.69
N ILE A 209 13.43 -9.47 16.03
CA ILE A 209 14.59 -9.02 15.27
C ILE A 209 15.77 -8.68 16.20
N GLU A 210 15.49 -8.05 17.33
CA GLU A 210 16.50 -7.69 18.33
C GLU A 210 17.13 -8.93 18.98
N SER A 211 16.34 -9.97 19.22
CA SER A 211 16.83 -11.22 19.81
C SER A 211 17.63 -12.10 18.83
N SER A 212 17.49 -11.91 17.51
CA SER A 212 18.13 -12.76 16.51
C SER A 212 18.76 -11.96 15.34
N PRO A 213 19.71 -11.04 15.62
CA PRO A 213 20.16 -10.02 14.66
C PRO A 213 20.96 -10.57 13.47
N GLU A 214 21.57 -11.75 13.60
CA GLU A 214 22.40 -12.40 12.56
C GLU A 214 21.60 -13.03 11.41
N ASN A 215 20.32 -12.65 11.27
CA ASN A 215 19.40 -13.15 10.25
C ASN A 215 18.98 -12.04 9.29
N PHE A 216 18.52 -12.45 8.11
CA PHE A 216 17.97 -11.54 7.13
C PHE A 216 16.47 -11.41 7.30
N PHE A 217 15.95 -10.18 7.25
CA PHE A 217 14.53 -9.90 7.49
C PHE A 217 13.92 -9.10 6.35
N ILE A 218 12.83 -9.62 5.78
CA ILE A 218 12.09 -8.97 4.70
C ILE A 218 10.64 -8.83 5.15
N ILE A 219 10.14 -7.61 5.21
CA ILE A 219 8.74 -7.29 5.52
C ILE A 219 8.07 -6.81 4.24
N THR A 220 6.90 -7.36 3.90
CA THR A 220 6.07 -6.82 2.82
C THR A 220 4.83 -6.13 3.38
N SER A 221 4.45 -5.00 2.79
CA SER A 221 3.27 -4.26 3.21
C SER A 221 2.74 -3.34 2.12
N ARG A 222 1.50 -2.88 2.26
CA ARG A 222 1.05 -1.62 1.64
C ARG A 222 1.56 -0.41 2.42
N PRO A 223 1.51 0.79 1.81
CA PRO A 223 1.82 2.03 2.52
C PRO A 223 1.05 2.15 3.83
N GLU A 224 1.79 2.09 4.94
CA GLU A 224 1.26 2.21 6.29
C GLU A 224 2.16 3.08 7.15
N VAL A 225 1.58 4.05 7.86
CA VAL A 225 2.30 4.98 8.75
C VAL A 225 3.11 4.22 9.81
N SER A 226 2.60 3.10 10.30
CA SER A 226 3.27 2.34 11.36
C SER A 226 4.59 1.68 10.91
N LEU A 227 4.83 1.53 9.60
CA LEU A 227 6.11 1.03 9.08
C LEU A 227 7.26 1.98 9.36
N ALA A 228 7.00 3.28 9.54
CA ALA A 228 8.01 4.28 9.91
C ALA A 228 8.72 3.96 11.23
N SER A 229 8.15 3.09 12.07
CA SER A 229 8.80 2.64 13.30
C SER A 229 9.89 1.58 13.12
N PHE A 230 10.06 1.06 11.90
CA PHE A 230 11.14 0.16 11.53
C PHE A 230 12.30 0.94 10.88
N GLY A 231 12.82 1.97 11.56
CA GLY A 231 13.82 2.88 10.99
C GLY A 231 15.12 2.22 10.50
N ALA A 232 15.46 1.04 11.03
CA ALA A 232 16.65 0.28 10.61
C ALA A 232 16.44 -0.55 9.32
N PHE A 233 15.28 -0.46 8.66
CA PHE A 233 14.97 -1.21 7.45
C PHE A 233 15.16 -0.36 6.20
N GLN A 234 15.89 -0.90 5.22
CA GLN A 234 15.95 -0.31 3.90
C GLN A 234 14.61 -0.51 3.18
N LYS A 235 13.98 0.60 2.80
CA LYS A 235 12.74 0.59 2.01
C LYS A 235 13.02 0.39 0.52
N PHE A 236 12.23 -0.48 -0.09
CA PHE A 236 12.16 -0.73 -1.52
C PHE A 236 10.70 -0.67 -2.01
N ASN A 237 10.55 -0.24 -3.25
CA ASN A 237 9.30 -0.27 -3.99
C ASN A 237 9.44 -1.23 -5.19
N ILE A 238 8.32 -1.78 -5.64
CA ILE A 238 8.22 -2.55 -6.89
C ILE A 238 7.97 -1.55 -8.02
N VAL A 239 8.85 -1.54 -9.00
CA VAL A 239 8.67 -0.71 -10.20
C VAL A 239 7.43 -1.20 -10.96
N PRO A 240 6.51 -0.29 -11.37
CA PRO A 240 5.42 -0.61 -12.27
C PRO A 240 5.87 -1.41 -13.50
N LEU A 241 5.05 -2.36 -13.94
CA LEU A 241 5.37 -3.16 -15.11
C LEU A 241 5.50 -2.25 -16.35
N GLU A 242 6.62 -2.35 -17.03
CA GLU A 242 6.73 -1.81 -18.38
C GLU A 242 5.77 -2.55 -19.33
N LYS A 243 5.28 -1.87 -20.37
CA LYS A 243 4.36 -2.45 -21.37
C LYS A 243 4.87 -3.78 -21.93
N LYS A 244 6.18 -3.90 -22.16
CA LYS A 244 6.79 -5.15 -22.65
C LYS A 244 6.61 -6.31 -21.67
N SER A 245 6.83 -6.08 -20.38
CA SER A 245 6.63 -7.07 -19.31
C SER A 245 5.14 -7.42 -19.16
N ALA A 246 4.25 -6.43 -19.26
CA ALA A 246 2.81 -6.67 -19.28
C ALA A 246 2.39 -7.56 -20.47
N TYR A 247 2.91 -7.31 -21.67
CA TYR A 247 2.66 -8.15 -22.84
C TYR A 247 3.23 -9.57 -22.70
N ASN A 248 4.41 -9.73 -22.09
CA ASN A 248 4.93 -11.05 -21.76
C ASN A 248 3.99 -11.80 -20.81
N LEU A 249 3.50 -11.12 -19.78
CA LEU A 249 2.57 -11.70 -18.81
C LEU A 249 1.24 -12.11 -19.47
N ILE A 250 0.70 -11.29 -20.37
CA ILE A 250 -0.47 -11.63 -21.21
C ILE A 250 -0.21 -12.91 -22.02
N LYS A 251 0.95 -13.02 -22.68
CA LYS A 251 1.33 -14.22 -23.45
C LYS A 251 1.50 -15.45 -22.57
N ARG A 252 2.02 -15.30 -21.35
CA ARG A 252 2.14 -16.41 -20.38
C ARG A 252 0.77 -16.92 -19.94
N TYR A 253 -0.22 -16.04 -19.76
CA TYR A 253 -1.59 -16.47 -19.45
C TYR A 253 -2.19 -17.29 -20.60
N ASP A 254 -1.90 -16.94 -21.86
CA ASP A 254 -2.40 -17.65 -23.03
C ASP A 254 -2.00 -19.14 -23.08
N ILE A 255 -0.88 -19.52 -22.44
CA ILE A 255 -0.44 -20.93 -22.28
C ILE A 255 -1.54 -21.77 -21.60
N TYR A 256 -2.30 -21.15 -20.70
CA TYR A 256 -3.37 -21.81 -19.96
C TYR A 256 -4.76 -21.53 -20.53
N SER A 257 -4.87 -20.67 -21.54
CA SER A 257 -6.13 -20.40 -22.22
C SER A 257 -6.49 -21.52 -23.19
N HIS A 258 -7.78 -21.80 -23.32
CA HIS A 258 -8.27 -22.75 -24.33
C HIS A 258 -8.26 -22.12 -25.74
N ASN A 259 -8.46 -20.80 -25.81
CA ASN A 259 -8.46 -20.03 -27.04
C ASN A 259 -7.38 -18.95 -26.95
N PRO A 260 -6.32 -19.02 -27.79
CA PRO A 260 -5.29 -18.00 -27.82
C PRO A 260 -5.86 -16.62 -28.15
N ILE A 261 -5.73 -15.69 -27.21
CA ILE A 261 -6.26 -14.32 -27.31
C ILE A 261 -5.17 -13.26 -27.08
N ALA A 262 -3.97 -13.65 -26.63
CA ALA A 262 -2.94 -12.72 -26.25
C ALA A 262 -2.56 -11.75 -27.37
N ASP A 263 -2.30 -12.25 -28.57
CA ASP A 263 -1.88 -11.40 -29.69
C ASP A 263 -3.00 -10.43 -30.12
N ARG A 264 -4.26 -10.85 -30.06
CA ARG A 264 -5.41 -9.98 -30.34
C ARG A 264 -5.54 -8.87 -29.31
N LEU A 265 -5.51 -9.24 -28.02
CA LEU A 265 -5.53 -8.30 -26.91
C LEU A 265 -4.38 -7.29 -27.01
N ILE A 266 -3.15 -7.76 -27.23
CA ILE A 266 -1.97 -6.89 -27.35
C ILE A 266 -2.10 -5.93 -28.55
N ASN A 267 -2.61 -6.40 -29.68
CA ASN A 267 -2.83 -5.54 -30.84
C ASN A 267 -3.90 -4.48 -30.57
N GLU A 268 -4.99 -4.85 -29.91
CA GLU A 268 -6.06 -3.91 -29.56
C GLU A 268 -5.60 -2.86 -28.54
N ILE A 269 -4.81 -3.26 -27.53
CA ILE A 269 -4.15 -2.34 -26.59
C ILE A 269 -3.27 -1.32 -27.33
N LYS A 270 -2.53 -1.76 -28.36
CA LYS A 270 -1.66 -0.88 -29.14
C LYS A 270 -2.43 0.08 -30.04
N ILE A 271 -3.62 -0.32 -30.50
CA ILE A 271 -4.48 0.52 -31.34
C ILE A 271 -5.19 1.57 -30.47
N ASN A 272 -5.72 1.14 -29.34
CA ASN A 272 -6.47 1.98 -28.39
C ASN A 272 -5.55 2.47 -27.27
N GLU A 273 -4.40 3.07 -27.58
CA GLU A 273 -3.41 3.48 -26.58
C GLU A 273 -3.93 4.66 -25.72
N GLU A 274 -4.71 4.34 -24.69
CA GLU A 274 -5.25 5.28 -23.72
C GLU A 274 -4.52 5.19 -22.37
N GLU A 275 -4.52 6.30 -21.62
CA GLU A 275 -3.95 6.37 -20.27
C GLU A 275 -4.63 5.40 -19.31
N SER A 276 -5.95 5.24 -19.41
CA SER A 276 -6.77 4.28 -18.64
C SER A 276 -6.28 2.84 -18.78
N ILE A 277 -5.88 2.45 -20.00
CA ILE A 277 -5.38 1.11 -20.30
C ILE A 277 -3.95 0.94 -19.76
N ASN A 278 -3.11 1.97 -19.84
CA ASN A 278 -1.76 1.93 -19.29
C ASN A 278 -1.78 1.68 -17.77
N GLU A 279 -2.75 2.26 -17.03
CA GLU A 279 -2.92 1.97 -15.60
C GLU A 279 -3.14 0.47 -15.31
N TYR A 280 -3.82 -0.27 -16.20
CA TYR A 280 -3.99 -1.72 -16.05
C TYR A 280 -2.69 -2.49 -16.32
N LEU A 281 -1.87 -2.00 -17.24
CA LEU A 281 -0.63 -2.69 -17.66
C LEU A 281 0.48 -2.59 -16.63
N GLU A 282 0.46 -1.55 -15.80
CA GLU A 282 1.45 -1.29 -14.75
C GLU A 282 1.36 -2.26 -13.56
N ASN A 283 0.19 -2.87 -13.33
CA ASN A 283 -0.06 -3.72 -12.18
C ASN A 283 -0.26 -5.19 -12.60
N PRO A 284 0.60 -6.15 -12.16
CA PRO A 284 0.50 -7.56 -12.55
C PRO A 284 -0.87 -8.19 -12.36
N LEU A 285 -1.59 -7.83 -11.28
CA LEU A 285 -2.92 -8.35 -11.05
C LEU A 285 -3.93 -7.80 -12.06
N LEU A 286 -3.86 -6.50 -12.36
CA LEU A 286 -4.77 -5.86 -13.33
C LEU A 286 -4.54 -6.42 -14.73
N VAL A 287 -3.29 -6.73 -15.10
CA VAL A 287 -2.97 -7.46 -16.34
C VAL A 287 -3.66 -8.82 -16.38
N SER A 288 -3.63 -9.59 -15.28
CA SER A 288 -4.29 -10.90 -15.21
C SER A 288 -5.82 -10.82 -15.37
N LEU A 289 -6.40 -9.78 -14.78
CA LEU A 289 -7.82 -9.51 -14.82
C LEU A 289 -8.26 -8.95 -16.18
N LEU A 290 -7.42 -8.13 -16.82
CA LEU A 290 -7.64 -7.64 -18.19
C LEU A 290 -7.65 -8.79 -19.19
N PHE A 291 -6.71 -9.73 -19.06
CA PHE A 291 -6.70 -10.96 -19.85
C PHE A 291 -8.03 -11.71 -19.72
N LYS A 292 -8.52 -11.87 -18.49
CA LYS A 292 -9.78 -12.58 -18.22
C LYS A 292 -11.02 -11.86 -18.74
N ALA A 293 -11.10 -10.55 -18.53
CA ALA A 293 -12.21 -9.72 -19.02
C ALA A 293 -12.27 -9.74 -20.55
N TYR A 294 -11.12 -9.60 -21.20
CA TYR A 294 -11.02 -9.69 -22.66
C TYR A 294 -11.36 -11.09 -23.17
N ASP A 295 -10.94 -12.15 -22.46
CA ASP A 295 -11.32 -13.52 -22.83
C ASP A 295 -12.84 -13.70 -22.90
N TYR A 296 -13.56 -13.06 -21.98
CA TYR A 296 -15.00 -13.10 -21.90
C TYR A 296 -15.71 -12.21 -22.95
N LYS A 297 -15.41 -10.90 -23.01
CA LYS A 297 -16.20 -9.93 -23.80
C LYS A 297 -15.54 -9.45 -25.10
N LYS A 298 -14.25 -9.77 -25.31
CA LYS A 298 -13.43 -9.32 -26.47
C LYS A 298 -13.45 -7.80 -26.67
N ASP A 299 -13.53 -7.06 -25.57
CA ASP A 299 -13.57 -5.59 -25.53
C ASP A 299 -12.75 -5.11 -24.32
N ILE A 300 -12.00 -4.03 -24.49
CA ILE A 300 -11.16 -3.47 -23.42
C ILE A 300 -11.95 -2.41 -22.65
N PRO A 301 -12.22 -2.61 -21.35
CA PRO A 301 -12.93 -1.62 -20.54
C PRO A 301 -12.07 -0.35 -20.35
N LEU A 302 -12.66 0.81 -20.60
CA LEU A 302 -11.99 2.11 -20.41
C LEU A 302 -12.17 2.68 -18.98
N LYS A 303 -13.20 2.22 -18.26
CA LYS A 303 -13.52 2.62 -16.88
C LYS A 303 -13.22 1.50 -15.89
N LYS A 304 -12.69 1.82 -14.70
CA LYS A 304 -12.41 0.82 -13.65
C LYS A 304 -13.68 0.10 -13.19
N THR A 305 -14.79 0.83 -13.10
CA THR A 305 -16.11 0.25 -12.79
C THR A 305 -16.58 -0.77 -13.82
N GLN A 306 -16.42 -0.47 -15.12
CA GLN A 306 -16.74 -1.40 -16.21
C GLN A 306 -15.79 -2.62 -16.17
N PHE A 307 -14.52 -2.41 -15.89
CA PHE A 307 -13.53 -3.47 -15.74
C PHE A 307 -13.92 -4.49 -14.66
N TYR A 308 -14.21 -4.03 -13.44
CA TYR A 308 -14.65 -4.93 -12.36
C TYR A 308 -16.00 -5.59 -12.64
N ARG A 309 -16.92 -4.90 -13.32
CA ARG A 309 -18.16 -5.49 -13.79
C ARG A 309 -17.91 -6.65 -14.76
N GLN A 310 -17.06 -6.45 -15.77
CA GLN A 310 -16.72 -7.50 -16.73
C GLN A 310 -16.05 -8.71 -16.07
N ILE A 311 -15.19 -8.49 -15.07
CA ILE A 311 -14.58 -9.58 -14.30
C ILE A 311 -15.66 -10.37 -13.54
N PHE A 312 -16.57 -9.67 -12.88
CA PHE A 312 -17.66 -10.33 -12.16
C PHE A 312 -18.57 -11.12 -13.11
N GLU A 313 -18.96 -10.54 -14.24
CA GLU A 313 -19.70 -11.23 -15.31
C GLU A 313 -18.93 -12.47 -15.80
N ALA A 314 -17.65 -12.30 -16.12
CA ALA A 314 -16.79 -13.41 -16.56
C ALA A 314 -16.67 -14.52 -15.51
N LEU A 315 -16.56 -14.21 -14.22
CA LEU A 315 -16.50 -15.21 -13.16
C LEU A 315 -17.85 -15.89 -12.91
N PHE A 316 -18.95 -15.15 -13.06
CA PHE A 316 -20.31 -15.66 -12.88
C PHE A 316 -20.74 -16.59 -14.03
N GLU A 317 -20.23 -16.33 -15.24
CA GLU A 317 -20.55 -17.04 -16.48
C GLU A 317 -19.46 -18.01 -16.96
N ALA A 318 -18.23 -17.95 -16.40
CA ALA A 318 -17.11 -18.83 -16.80
C ALA A 318 -17.47 -20.32 -16.80
N HIS A 319 -18.46 -20.72 -16.00
CA HIS A 319 -18.93 -22.10 -15.91
C HIS A 319 -20.10 -22.43 -16.83
N ASP A 320 -20.82 -21.43 -17.36
CA ASP A 320 -21.88 -21.60 -18.35
C ASP A 320 -21.33 -21.82 -19.77
N LEU A 321 -20.16 -21.26 -20.07
CA LEU A 321 -19.52 -21.35 -21.40
C LEU A 321 -18.48 -22.48 -21.52
N SER A 322 -18.05 -23.09 -20.41
CA SER A 322 -16.91 -24.02 -20.38
C SER A 322 -17.17 -25.44 -20.89
N LYS A 323 -18.38 -25.78 -21.36
CA LYS A 323 -18.67 -27.08 -22.00
C LYS A 323 -19.73 -26.95 -23.08
N GLU A 324 -19.36 -27.32 -24.30
CA GLU A 324 -20.32 -27.91 -25.24
C GLU A 324 -20.98 -29.11 -24.55
N GLY A 325 -22.18 -28.90 -24.02
CA GLY A 325 -23.03 -29.93 -23.44
C GLY A 325 -22.69 -30.38 -22.00
N TYR A 326 -23.70 -30.28 -21.14
CA TYR A 326 -24.01 -31.22 -20.05
C TYR A 326 -23.50 -31.03 -18.61
N LEU A 327 -22.72 -30.02 -18.25
CA LEU A 327 -22.48 -29.76 -16.81
C LEU A 327 -22.46 -28.26 -16.48
N ARG A 328 -23.64 -27.62 -16.53
CA ARG A 328 -23.87 -26.43 -15.70
C ARG A 328 -23.68 -26.87 -14.25
N ARG A 329 -22.70 -26.31 -13.55
CA ARG A 329 -22.73 -26.37 -12.07
C ARG A 329 -23.82 -25.42 -11.65
N GLU A 330 -24.99 -25.96 -11.32
CA GLU A 330 -26.07 -25.16 -10.75
C GLU A 330 -25.56 -24.44 -9.50
N LYS A 331 -25.75 -23.12 -9.49
CA LYS A 331 -25.44 -22.28 -8.32
C LYS A 331 -26.35 -22.72 -7.19
N ASN A 332 -25.76 -23.14 -6.08
CA ASN A 332 -26.47 -23.76 -4.98
C ASN A 332 -27.45 -22.82 -4.30
N SER A 333 -27.20 -21.51 -4.34
CA SER A 333 -28.09 -20.51 -3.77
C SER A 333 -29.30 -20.19 -4.66
N ASN A 334 -29.34 -20.69 -5.91
CA ASN A 334 -30.36 -20.39 -6.92
C ASN A 334 -30.57 -18.88 -7.19
N LEU A 335 -29.56 -18.05 -6.91
CA LEU A 335 -29.64 -16.62 -7.17
C LEU A 335 -29.24 -16.32 -8.62
N HIS A 336 -30.07 -15.54 -9.31
CA HIS A 336 -29.72 -14.98 -10.60
C HIS A 336 -28.70 -13.85 -10.45
N PHE A 337 -28.12 -13.40 -11.57
CA PHE A 337 -27.02 -12.45 -11.59
C PHE A 337 -27.29 -11.18 -10.75
N ASP A 338 -28.44 -10.53 -10.95
CA ASP A 338 -28.78 -9.28 -10.27
C ASP A 338 -29.00 -9.47 -8.76
N ASP A 339 -29.60 -10.59 -8.36
CA ASP A 339 -29.81 -10.92 -6.96
C ASP A 339 -28.49 -11.28 -6.26
N PHE A 340 -27.62 -12.02 -6.97
CA PHE A 340 -26.28 -12.37 -6.49
C PHE A 340 -25.42 -11.11 -6.34
N ASP A 341 -25.46 -10.20 -7.31
CA ASP A 341 -24.82 -8.89 -7.23
C ASP A 341 -25.32 -8.09 -6.02
N ARG A 342 -26.65 -8.08 -5.79
CA ARG A 342 -27.24 -7.39 -4.64
C ARG A 342 -26.74 -7.94 -3.31
N VAL A 343 -26.62 -9.25 -3.15
CA VAL A 343 -26.03 -9.86 -1.95
C VAL A 343 -24.55 -9.47 -1.83
N LEU A 344 -23.78 -9.58 -2.91
CA LEU A 344 -22.35 -9.26 -2.92
C LEU A 344 -22.06 -7.79 -2.57
N ARG A 345 -22.89 -6.84 -3.02
CA ARG A 345 -22.79 -5.42 -2.64
C ARG A 345 -22.79 -5.24 -1.13
N HIS A 346 -23.75 -5.86 -0.46
CA HIS A 346 -23.86 -5.81 1.00
C HIS A 346 -22.66 -6.50 1.68
N VAL A 347 -22.26 -7.68 1.19
CA VAL A 347 -21.09 -8.41 1.71
C VAL A 347 -19.81 -7.57 1.55
N GLY A 348 -19.58 -6.96 0.39
CA GLY A 348 -18.46 -6.08 0.10
C GLY A 348 -18.37 -4.92 1.11
N TYR A 349 -19.49 -4.23 1.35
CA TYR A 349 -19.54 -3.14 2.30
C TYR A 349 -19.28 -3.58 3.75
N PHE A 350 -19.96 -4.61 4.25
CA PHE A 350 -19.78 -5.04 5.65
C PHE A 350 -18.37 -5.55 5.91
N THR A 351 -17.82 -6.34 4.99
CA THR A 351 -16.45 -6.85 5.12
C THR A 351 -15.41 -5.72 5.01
N ALA A 352 -15.64 -4.71 4.16
CA ALA A 352 -14.74 -3.55 4.05
C ALA A 352 -14.68 -2.73 5.35
N ILE A 353 -15.82 -2.55 6.02
CA ILE A 353 -15.89 -1.82 7.28
C ILE A 353 -15.23 -2.59 8.43
N GLU A 354 -15.46 -3.90 8.54
CA GLU A 354 -14.88 -4.74 9.61
C GLU A 354 -13.35 -4.75 9.61
N ASN A 355 -12.72 -4.42 8.48
CA ASN A 355 -11.26 -4.42 8.32
C ASN A 355 -10.61 -5.76 8.66
N LYS A 356 -11.32 -6.86 8.39
CA LYS A 356 -10.81 -8.23 8.49
C LYS A 356 -10.57 -8.77 7.09
N VAL A 357 -9.44 -9.44 6.90
CA VAL A 357 -9.06 -10.01 5.60
C VAL A 357 -9.55 -11.45 5.49
N GLU A 358 -9.65 -12.16 6.61
CA GLU A 358 -10.00 -13.58 6.69
C GLU A 358 -11.16 -13.82 7.66
N TYR A 359 -11.94 -14.84 7.34
CA TYR A 359 -13.10 -15.23 8.10
C TYR A 359 -13.13 -16.74 8.25
N THR A 360 -13.45 -17.23 9.45
CA THR A 360 -13.90 -18.62 9.57
C THR A 360 -15.26 -18.76 8.88
N ILE A 361 -15.61 -19.98 8.44
CA ILE A 361 -16.92 -20.25 7.83
C ILE A 361 -18.07 -19.77 8.73
N ASP A 362 -17.98 -19.99 10.04
CA ASP A 362 -19.02 -19.55 10.99
C ASP A 362 -19.12 -18.02 11.10
N SER A 363 -17.98 -17.34 11.20
CA SER A 363 -17.94 -15.87 11.29
C SER A 363 -18.48 -15.23 10.00
N PHE A 364 -18.15 -15.81 8.84
CA PHE A 364 -18.64 -15.32 7.57
C PHE A 364 -20.13 -15.64 7.37
N THR A 365 -20.59 -16.81 7.81
CA THR A 365 -22.02 -17.16 7.82
C THR A 365 -22.82 -16.14 8.61
N THR A 366 -22.30 -15.68 9.75
CA THR A 366 -22.91 -14.61 10.55
C THR A 366 -23.02 -13.29 9.75
N ILE A 367 -22.02 -12.97 8.92
CA ILE A 367 -22.08 -11.82 8.01
C ILE A 367 -23.16 -12.02 6.95
N ILE A 368 -23.25 -13.19 6.33
CA ILE A 368 -24.28 -13.48 5.32
C ILE A 368 -25.69 -13.44 5.94
N ASP A 369 -25.87 -13.98 7.14
CA ASP A 369 -27.14 -13.92 7.86
C ASP A 369 -27.53 -12.49 8.22
N LYS A 370 -26.56 -11.63 8.54
CA LYS A 370 -26.77 -10.20 8.69
C LYS A 370 -27.19 -9.56 7.37
N VAL A 371 -26.51 -9.87 6.26
CA VAL A 371 -26.85 -9.37 4.92
C VAL A 371 -28.27 -9.76 4.51
N LYS A 372 -28.70 -10.99 4.79
CA LYS A 372 -30.07 -11.47 4.51
C LYS A 372 -31.15 -10.58 5.11
N LYS A 373 -30.91 -9.98 6.29
CA LYS A 373 -31.85 -9.04 6.93
C LYS A 373 -32.05 -7.75 6.13
N TYR A 374 -31.07 -7.35 5.33
CA TYR A 374 -31.14 -6.17 4.47
C TYR A 374 -31.73 -6.46 3.08
N VAL A 375 -31.84 -7.73 2.70
CA VAL A 375 -32.41 -8.19 1.42
C VAL A 375 -33.53 -9.23 1.63
N PRO A 376 -34.59 -8.89 2.38
CA PRO A 376 -35.62 -9.86 2.81
C PRO A 376 -36.44 -10.46 1.66
N VAL A 377 -36.38 -9.87 0.47
CA VAL A 377 -37.07 -10.36 -0.73
C VAL A 377 -36.35 -11.59 -1.32
N LEU A 378 -35.06 -11.77 -1.02
CA LEU A 378 -34.26 -12.86 -1.56
C LEU A 378 -34.32 -14.07 -0.63
N SER A 379 -34.64 -15.24 -1.18
CA SER A 379 -34.67 -16.51 -0.45
C SER A 379 -33.47 -17.37 -0.85
N PHE A 380 -32.49 -17.51 0.05
CA PHE A 380 -31.33 -18.38 -0.14
C PHE A 380 -30.73 -18.80 1.20
N ASN A 381 -30.00 -19.93 1.23
CA ASN A 381 -29.24 -20.35 2.40
C ASN A 381 -27.83 -19.76 2.40
N SER A 382 -27.37 -19.37 3.59
CA SER A 382 -26.05 -18.75 3.76
C SER A 382 -24.91 -19.71 3.39
N SER A 383 -25.04 -20.99 3.73
CA SER A 383 -24.08 -22.04 3.35
C SER A 383 -24.00 -22.25 1.83
N ASP A 384 -25.14 -22.18 1.14
CA ASP A 384 -25.21 -22.35 -0.31
C ASP A 384 -24.57 -21.18 -1.04
N PHE A 385 -24.83 -19.94 -0.57
CA PHE A 385 -24.16 -18.76 -1.10
C PHE A 385 -22.65 -18.78 -0.86
N ILE A 386 -22.19 -19.23 0.32
CA ILE A 386 -20.76 -19.38 0.61
C ILE A 386 -20.11 -20.39 -0.33
N ARG A 387 -20.78 -21.51 -0.61
CA ARG A 387 -20.31 -22.47 -1.60
C ARG A 387 -20.23 -21.82 -2.98
N ASP A 388 -21.22 -21.02 -3.35
CA ASP A 388 -21.26 -20.36 -4.65
C ASP A 388 -20.10 -19.38 -4.89
N ILE A 389 -19.79 -18.54 -3.89
CA ILE A 389 -18.69 -17.56 -4.01
C ILE A 389 -17.28 -18.19 -3.97
N LEU A 390 -17.17 -19.46 -3.58
CA LEU A 390 -15.91 -20.21 -3.51
C LEU A 390 -15.67 -21.05 -4.77
N GLU A 391 -16.72 -21.67 -5.32
CA GLU A 391 -16.58 -22.66 -6.37
C GLU A 391 -17.11 -22.19 -7.74
N PRO A 392 -18.43 -22.00 -7.96
CA PRO A 392 -18.99 -21.60 -9.25
C PRO A 392 -18.82 -20.11 -9.57
N VAL A 393 -18.57 -19.24 -8.59
CA VAL A 393 -18.28 -17.81 -8.80
C VAL A 393 -17.14 -17.40 -7.87
N PRO A 394 -15.88 -17.78 -8.18
CA PRO A 394 -14.74 -17.77 -7.25
C PRO A 394 -14.20 -16.34 -6.95
N LEU A 395 -15.08 -15.52 -6.38
CA LEU A 395 -14.79 -14.18 -5.84
C LEU A 395 -14.12 -14.26 -4.47
N PHE A 396 -14.20 -15.43 -3.83
CA PHE A 396 -13.53 -15.77 -2.60
C PHE A 396 -12.62 -16.97 -2.83
N LYS A 397 -11.60 -17.09 -1.98
CA LYS A 397 -10.72 -18.26 -1.91
C LYS A 397 -10.71 -18.83 -0.50
N ARG A 398 -10.46 -20.13 -0.41
CA ARG A 398 -10.30 -20.85 0.85
C ARG A 398 -8.80 -21.07 1.12
N GLU A 399 -8.33 -20.60 2.26
CA GLU A 399 -6.98 -20.84 2.76
C GLU A 399 -7.09 -21.57 4.12
N GLY A 400 -6.88 -22.88 4.11
CA GLY A 400 -7.07 -23.72 5.29
C GLY A 400 -8.52 -23.74 5.80
N SER A 401 -8.71 -23.33 7.05
CA SER A 401 -10.03 -23.17 7.71
C SER A 401 -10.67 -21.81 7.45
N TYR A 402 -10.00 -20.91 6.74
CA TYR A 402 -10.43 -19.54 6.51
C TYR A 402 -10.89 -19.32 5.06
N ILE A 403 -11.76 -18.34 4.89
CA ILE A 403 -12.22 -17.84 3.60
C ILE A 403 -11.99 -16.33 3.53
N MET A 404 -11.66 -15.85 2.33
CA MET A 404 -11.29 -14.45 2.11
C MET A 404 -11.61 -14.01 0.69
N TRP A 405 -11.77 -12.71 0.48
CA TRP A 405 -11.89 -12.14 -0.86
C TRP A 405 -10.68 -12.55 -1.71
N SER A 406 -10.95 -12.92 -2.95
CA SER A 406 -9.89 -13.30 -3.89
C SER A 406 -8.97 -12.12 -4.21
N HIS A 407 -9.51 -10.89 -4.16
CA HIS A 407 -8.73 -9.66 -4.06
C HIS A 407 -9.51 -8.50 -3.41
N LYS A 408 -8.81 -7.60 -2.71
CA LYS A 408 -9.41 -6.42 -2.06
C LYS A 408 -10.15 -5.50 -3.04
N SER A 409 -9.64 -5.31 -4.26
CA SER A 409 -10.29 -4.39 -5.19
C SER A 409 -11.68 -4.87 -5.66
N LEU A 410 -11.96 -6.18 -5.61
CA LEU A 410 -13.31 -6.71 -5.81
C LEU A 410 -14.23 -6.35 -4.64
N GLN A 411 -13.74 -6.48 -3.40
CA GLN A 411 -14.44 -5.99 -2.20
C GLN A 411 -14.75 -4.49 -2.33
N ASP A 412 -13.77 -3.67 -2.70
CA ASP A 412 -13.93 -2.23 -2.89
C ASP A 412 -14.97 -1.90 -3.97
N TYR A 413 -14.99 -2.64 -5.08
CA TYR A 413 -15.99 -2.49 -6.15
C TYR A 413 -17.41 -2.76 -5.66
N PHE A 414 -17.64 -3.90 -4.99
CA PHE A 414 -18.96 -4.21 -4.46
C PHE A 414 -19.39 -3.23 -3.35
N ALA A 415 -18.44 -2.79 -2.51
CA ALA A 415 -18.70 -1.76 -1.51
C ALA A 415 -19.04 -0.39 -2.12
N ALA A 416 -18.35 0.03 -3.19
CA ALA A 416 -18.66 1.27 -3.91
C ALA A 416 -20.07 1.21 -4.54
N LYS A 417 -20.42 0.07 -5.16
CA LYS A 417 -21.77 -0.16 -5.68
C LYS A 417 -22.84 -0.16 -4.58
N PHE A 418 -22.55 -0.73 -3.41
CA PHE A 418 -23.47 -0.68 -2.26
C PHE A 418 -23.76 0.77 -1.86
N ILE A 419 -22.72 1.58 -1.70
CA ILE A 419 -22.86 3.00 -1.31
C ILE A 419 -23.69 3.74 -2.37
N CYS A 420 -23.41 3.55 -3.64
CA CYS A 420 -24.14 4.20 -4.74
C CYS A 420 -25.61 3.74 -4.85
N LEU A 421 -25.88 2.43 -4.77
CA LEU A 421 -27.18 1.87 -5.18
C LEU A 421 -28.11 1.51 -4.01
N ASP A 422 -27.58 1.13 -2.84
CA ASP A 422 -28.39 0.59 -1.73
C ASP A 422 -28.63 1.62 -0.60
N THR A 423 -27.76 2.61 -0.44
CA THR A 423 -27.78 3.46 0.76
C THR A 423 -28.72 4.66 0.67
N LYS A 424 -29.09 5.08 -0.55
CA LYS A 424 -30.05 6.17 -0.82
C LYS A 424 -29.72 7.42 0.03
N GLU A 425 -30.65 7.87 0.86
CA GLU A 425 -30.52 9.03 1.76
C GLU A 425 -29.40 8.92 2.82
N HIS A 426 -28.83 7.73 3.04
CA HIS A 426 -27.74 7.52 4.00
C HIS A 426 -26.35 7.61 3.36
N GLN A 427 -26.26 7.80 2.04
CA GLN A 427 -25.01 7.83 1.28
C GLN A 427 -24.03 8.87 1.84
N GLU A 428 -24.47 10.12 2.01
CA GLU A 428 -23.63 11.19 2.57
C GLU A 428 -23.11 10.84 3.97
N LYS A 429 -23.98 10.34 4.87
CA LYS A 429 -23.61 9.95 6.24
C LYS A 429 -22.53 8.87 6.26
N ILE A 430 -22.59 7.92 5.34
CA ILE A 430 -21.59 6.86 5.21
C ILE A 430 -20.27 7.45 4.73
N LEU A 431 -20.30 8.32 3.71
CA LEU A 431 -19.09 8.99 3.20
C LEU A 431 -18.40 9.84 4.27
N ILE A 432 -19.16 10.59 5.09
CA ILE A 432 -18.62 11.34 6.25
C ILE A 432 -17.91 10.38 7.20
N LYS A 433 -18.53 9.24 7.50
CA LYS A 433 -17.98 8.27 8.44
C LYS A 433 -16.72 7.61 7.89
N LEU A 434 -16.66 7.31 6.59
CA LEU A 434 -15.47 6.76 5.93
C LEU A 434 -14.30 7.76 5.97
N HIS A 435 -14.59 9.04 5.77
CA HIS A 435 -13.61 10.13 5.90
C HIS A 435 -13.02 10.21 7.31
N SER A 436 -13.85 10.06 8.35
CA SER A 436 -13.43 10.21 9.75
C SER A 436 -12.89 8.93 10.39
N MET A 437 -12.79 7.81 9.65
CA MET A 437 -12.28 6.55 10.19
C MET A 437 -10.77 6.58 10.38
N ASN A 438 -10.27 5.76 11.32
CA ASN A 438 -8.83 5.50 11.44
C ASN A 438 -8.30 4.89 10.13
N ASN A 439 -7.23 5.49 9.60
CA ASN A 439 -6.59 5.09 8.33
C ASN A 439 -7.55 5.13 7.11
N PRO A 440 -8.06 6.32 6.71
CA PRO A 440 -9.02 6.45 5.60
C PRO A 440 -8.42 6.10 4.24
N GLN A 441 -7.08 6.12 4.11
CA GLN A 441 -6.34 5.74 2.90
C GLN A 441 -6.74 4.37 2.34
N ARG A 442 -7.17 3.46 3.22
CA ARG A 442 -7.61 2.10 2.85
C ARG A 442 -8.83 2.07 1.93
N PHE A 443 -9.59 3.17 1.85
CA PHE A 443 -10.77 3.33 1.01
C PHE A 443 -10.49 4.10 -0.29
N SER A 444 -9.22 4.38 -0.61
CA SER A 444 -8.83 5.12 -1.82
C SER A 444 -9.43 4.54 -3.11
N ASN A 445 -9.22 3.25 -3.38
CA ASN A 445 -9.77 2.56 -4.55
C ASN A 445 -11.31 2.50 -4.52
N LEU A 446 -11.93 2.32 -3.35
CA LEU A 446 -13.39 2.37 -3.20
C LEU A 446 -13.93 3.75 -3.60
N LEU A 447 -13.31 4.84 -3.14
CA LEU A 447 -13.74 6.20 -3.44
C LEU A 447 -13.50 6.59 -4.90
N GLU A 448 -12.42 6.09 -5.52
CA GLU A 448 -12.19 6.25 -6.95
C GLU A 448 -13.28 5.54 -7.78
N LEU A 449 -13.65 4.31 -7.40
CA LEU A 449 -14.76 3.58 -8.04
C LEU A 449 -16.10 4.25 -7.79
N PHE A 450 -16.33 4.75 -6.58
CA PHE A 450 -17.55 5.47 -6.24
C PHE A 450 -17.71 6.75 -7.07
N TYR A 451 -16.63 7.51 -7.27
CA TYR A 451 -16.64 8.68 -8.15
C TYR A 451 -17.07 8.33 -9.59
N GLU A 452 -16.59 7.21 -10.13
CA GLU A 452 -17.01 6.76 -11.47
C GLU A 452 -18.48 6.32 -11.53
N LEU A 453 -19.04 5.82 -10.43
CA LEU A 453 -20.44 5.41 -10.34
C LEU A 453 -21.38 6.61 -10.14
N ASP A 454 -20.99 7.57 -9.29
CA ASP A 454 -21.81 8.72 -8.89
C ASP A 454 -20.93 9.94 -8.59
N SER A 455 -20.51 10.61 -9.66
CA SER A 455 -19.70 11.82 -9.57
C SER A 455 -20.45 12.98 -8.91
N GLN A 456 -21.77 13.04 -9.05
CA GLN A 456 -22.60 14.12 -8.53
C GLN A 456 -22.67 14.11 -7.00
N VAL A 457 -22.89 12.93 -6.39
CA VAL A 457 -22.86 12.82 -4.92
C VAL A 457 -21.45 13.02 -4.39
N PHE A 458 -20.41 12.55 -5.10
CA PHE A 458 -19.03 12.84 -4.74
C PHE A 458 -18.75 14.36 -4.73
N GLU A 459 -19.20 15.10 -5.74
CA GLU A 459 -19.08 16.56 -5.79
C GLU A 459 -19.82 17.22 -4.61
N ASN A 460 -21.05 16.77 -4.35
CA ASN A 460 -21.91 17.33 -3.29
C ASN A 460 -21.40 17.06 -1.87
N THR A 461 -20.44 16.15 -1.71
CA THR A 461 -19.89 15.74 -0.41
C THR A 461 -18.44 16.20 -0.28
N PHE A 462 -17.49 15.46 -0.85
CA PHE A 462 -16.06 15.71 -0.66
C PHE A 462 -15.59 17.01 -1.31
N LEU A 463 -15.93 17.25 -2.58
CA LEU A 463 -15.53 18.48 -3.25
C LEU A 463 -16.16 19.70 -2.58
N TYR A 464 -17.46 19.62 -2.25
CA TYR A 464 -18.17 20.67 -1.53
C TYR A 464 -17.52 21.04 -0.20
N TRP A 465 -17.18 20.06 0.67
CA TRP A 465 -16.54 20.36 1.95
C TRP A 465 -15.18 21.04 1.77
N ILE A 466 -14.34 20.49 0.90
CA ILE A 466 -13.01 21.03 0.64
C ILE A 466 -13.08 22.47 0.09
N LEU A 467 -14.01 22.74 -0.83
CA LEU A 467 -14.20 24.08 -1.38
C LEU A 467 -14.78 25.06 -0.36
N LYS A 468 -15.66 24.57 0.54
CA LYS A 468 -16.22 25.38 1.61
C LYS A 468 -15.14 25.81 2.60
N ASP A 469 -14.28 24.89 3.03
CA ASP A 469 -13.15 25.20 3.93
C ASP A 469 -12.18 26.17 3.27
N PHE A 470 -11.92 26.01 1.97
CA PHE A 470 -11.13 26.97 1.18
C PHE A 470 -11.76 28.37 1.14
N LYS A 471 -13.08 28.47 0.91
CA LYS A 471 -13.80 29.75 0.90
C LYS A 471 -13.77 30.42 2.27
N GLU A 472 -14.03 29.68 3.35
CA GLU A 472 -13.97 30.21 4.72
C GLU A 472 -12.58 30.76 5.05
N TYR A 473 -11.52 30.05 4.67
CA TYR A 473 -10.14 30.54 4.81
C TYR A 473 -9.88 31.79 3.94
N ALA A 474 -10.35 31.79 2.69
CA ALA A 474 -10.17 32.90 1.77
C ALA A 474 -10.82 34.17 2.29
N ASP A 475 -12.05 34.09 2.80
CA ASP A 475 -12.79 35.23 3.33
C ASP A 475 -12.15 35.80 4.60
N GLN A 476 -11.66 34.94 5.50
CA GLN A 476 -10.89 35.37 6.67
C GLN A 476 -9.57 36.06 6.27
N SER A 477 -8.91 35.56 5.22
CA SER A 477 -7.58 36.04 4.80
C SER A 477 -7.63 37.32 3.95
N LYS A 478 -8.76 37.64 3.30
CA LYS A 478 -8.93 38.92 2.57
C LYS A 478 -8.70 40.14 3.44
N ILE A 479 -9.05 40.06 4.72
CA ILE A 479 -8.86 41.15 5.70
C ILE A 479 -7.36 41.41 5.91
N ASP A 480 -6.60 40.33 6.09
CA ASP A 480 -5.16 40.36 6.35
C ASP A 480 -4.35 40.96 5.19
N TYR A 481 -4.82 40.75 3.95
CA TYR A 481 -4.16 41.21 2.72
C TYR A 481 -4.86 42.40 2.03
N SER A 482 -5.67 43.14 2.77
CA SER A 482 -6.51 44.24 2.24
C SER A 482 -5.73 45.38 1.55
N SER A 483 -4.42 45.51 1.85
CA SER A 483 -3.52 46.50 1.24
C SER A 483 -2.90 46.05 -0.09
N MET A 484 -3.08 44.79 -0.50
CA MET A 484 -2.47 44.22 -1.69
C MET A 484 -3.42 44.25 -2.91
N PRO A 485 -2.90 44.30 -4.15
CA PRO A 485 -3.68 44.09 -5.35
C PRO A 485 -4.42 42.75 -5.33
N ILE A 486 -5.64 42.73 -5.87
CA ILE A 486 -6.54 41.58 -5.73
C ILE A 486 -5.97 40.29 -6.31
N ASP A 487 -5.25 40.36 -7.43
CA ASP A 487 -4.64 39.18 -8.07
C ASP A 487 -3.51 38.58 -7.22
N LEU A 488 -2.73 39.43 -6.55
CA LEU A 488 -1.70 38.99 -5.62
C LEU A 488 -2.33 38.39 -4.36
N THR A 489 -3.40 39.00 -3.85
CA THR A 489 -4.16 38.45 -2.72
C THR A 489 -4.68 37.04 -3.01
N LYS A 490 -5.25 36.82 -4.21
CA LYS A 490 -5.70 35.47 -4.64
C LYS A 490 -4.54 34.47 -4.66
N LYS A 491 -3.42 34.81 -5.33
CA LYS A 491 -2.22 33.94 -5.42
C LYS A 491 -1.69 33.57 -4.02
N ARG A 492 -1.64 34.55 -3.10
CA ARG A 492 -1.20 34.31 -1.72
C ARG A 492 -2.14 33.37 -0.97
N ILE A 493 -3.45 33.62 -1.00
CA ILE A 493 -4.46 32.78 -0.33
C ILE A 493 -4.36 31.33 -0.80
N THR A 494 -4.29 31.13 -2.12
CA THR A 494 -4.12 29.82 -2.75
C THR A 494 -2.88 29.08 -2.22
N ASN A 495 -1.76 29.78 -2.09
CA ASN A 495 -0.48 29.19 -1.70
C ASN A 495 -0.32 29.01 -0.18
N THR A 496 -1.15 29.65 0.65
CA THR A 496 -1.08 29.54 2.11
C THR A 496 -2.23 28.73 2.72
N PHE A 497 -3.24 28.35 1.94
CA PHE A 497 -4.32 27.47 2.43
C PHE A 497 -3.74 26.15 2.92
N GLN A 498 -4.10 25.75 4.15
CA GLN A 498 -3.59 24.54 4.84
C GLN A 498 -2.07 24.49 5.06
N LYS A 499 -1.33 25.56 4.76
CA LYS A 499 0.14 25.58 4.81
C LYS A 499 0.64 26.67 5.75
N LYS A 500 1.67 26.35 6.52
CA LYS A 500 2.55 27.32 7.18
C LYS A 500 3.96 27.03 6.71
N ALA A 501 4.68 28.05 6.26
CA ALA A 501 6.08 27.89 5.87
C ALA A 501 7.02 28.75 6.70
N TYR A 502 8.24 28.28 6.88
CA TYR A 502 9.34 29.03 7.48
C TYR A 502 10.56 28.95 6.58
N ILE A 503 11.17 30.10 6.33
CA ILE A 503 12.36 30.21 5.48
C ILE A 503 13.55 30.51 6.38
N LEU A 504 14.52 29.61 6.42
CA LEU A 504 15.79 29.80 7.09
C LEU A 504 16.89 30.05 6.07
N VAL A 505 17.63 31.13 6.26
CA VAL A 505 18.80 31.47 5.45
C VAL A 505 20.03 31.04 6.24
N THR A 506 20.77 30.03 5.78
CA THR A 506 21.94 29.54 6.52
C THR A 506 23.11 30.52 6.45
N GLU A 507 24.07 30.34 7.36
CA GLU A 507 25.39 30.98 7.26
C GLU A 507 26.22 30.35 6.12
N GLU A 508 27.17 31.11 5.58
CA GLU A 508 28.05 30.65 4.51
C GLU A 508 28.90 29.42 4.90
N ILE A 509 29.29 29.34 6.17
CA ILE A 509 30.06 28.20 6.69
C ILE A 509 29.30 26.87 6.60
N ASP A 510 27.96 26.92 6.68
CA ASP A 510 27.10 25.73 6.64
C ASP A 510 26.92 25.19 5.20
N TYR A 511 27.15 26.03 4.19
CA TYR A 511 27.04 25.66 2.77
C TYR A 511 28.04 24.57 2.39
N GLU A 512 29.31 24.74 2.75
CA GLU A 512 30.38 23.77 2.46
C GLU A 512 30.24 22.49 3.28
N VAL A 513 29.69 22.59 4.50
CA VAL A 513 29.44 21.44 5.38
C VAL A 513 28.33 20.56 4.80
N LEU A 514 27.16 21.13 4.46
CA LEU A 514 26.05 20.36 3.89
C LEU A 514 26.35 19.83 2.49
N ARG A 515 27.13 20.55 1.67
CA ARG A 515 27.56 20.06 0.35
C ARG A 515 28.51 18.87 0.45
N ARG A 516 29.34 18.79 1.50
CA ARG A 516 30.31 17.70 1.72
C ARG A 516 29.73 16.49 2.45
N TYR A 517 28.84 16.72 3.43
CA TYR A 517 28.34 15.67 4.34
C TYR A 517 26.84 15.33 4.14
N GLY A 518 26.13 16.01 3.24
CA GLY A 518 24.69 15.78 3.03
C GLY A 518 23.82 16.25 4.21
N SER A 519 22.55 15.85 4.22
CA SER A 519 21.52 16.21 5.23
C SER A 519 21.75 15.61 6.63
N ASN A 520 22.86 14.91 6.83
CA ASN A 520 23.07 14.02 7.98
C ASN A 520 24.09 14.53 8.98
N GLY A 521 24.49 15.80 8.85
CA GLY A 521 25.12 16.51 9.93
C GLY A 521 24.16 16.63 11.11
N ASN A 522 24.29 15.76 12.12
CA ASN A 522 23.69 15.93 13.45
C ASN A 522 23.92 17.36 14.02
N ILE A 523 25.01 18.01 13.59
CA ILE A 523 25.39 19.39 13.89
C ILE A 523 24.42 20.41 13.27
N PHE A 524 24.07 20.28 11.99
CA PHE A 524 23.13 21.18 11.30
C PHE A 524 21.74 21.10 11.95
N ASN A 525 21.29 19.88 12.23
CA ASN A 525 20.02 19.61 12.90
C ASN A 525 19.98 20.21 14.31
N ARG A 526 21.06 20.13 15.10
CA ARG A 526 21.07 20.67 16.47
C ARG A 526 21.14 22.21 16.51
N LYS A 527 21.91 22.83 15.61
CA LYS A 527 22.08 24.30 15.52
C LYS A 527 20.74 25.01 15.27
N TYR A 528 19.96 24.52 14.31
CA TYR A 528 18.74 25.20 13.85
C TYR A 528 17.42 24.68 14.48
N ARG A 529 17.41 23.47 15.07
CA ARG A 529 16.23 22.97 15.83
C ARG A 529 15.83 23.89 17.00
N ASN A 530 16.80 24.51 17.67
CA ASN A 530 16.50 25.40 18.81
C ASN A 530 15.82 26.69 18.37
N GLN A 531 16.06 27.17 17.15
CA GLN A 531 15.36 28.33 16.59
C GLN A 531 13.89 28.02 16.26
N LEU A 532 13.58 26.77 15.88
CA LEU A 532 12.20 26.31 15.61
C LEU A 532 11.37 26.14 16.88
N LYS A 533 11.97 25.74 18.00
CA LYS A 533 11.28 25.53 19.30
C LYS A 533 10.78 26.83 19.95
N GLY A 534 11.36 27.99 19.62
CA GLY A 534 11.00 29.28 20.20
C GLY A 534 9.68 29.88 19.67
N LEU A 535 9.10 29.30 18.63
CA LEU A 535 7.84 29.75 18.03
C LEU A 535 6.67 29.06 18.75
N SER A 536 5.94 29.81 19.57
CA SER A 536 4.80 29.35 20.37
C SER A 536 3.64 28.84 19.51
N SER A 537 3.73 27.58 19.13
CA SER A 537 2.68 26.63 18.71
C SER A 537 3.29 25.29 18.24
N TYR A 538 4.61 25.11 18.40
CA TYR A 538 5.33 23.90 18.07
C TYR A 538 5.03 22.77 19.09
N GLN A 539 4.09 21.88 18.75
CA GLN A 539 3.90 20.57 19.40
C GLN A 539 4.07 19.48 18.34
N GLY A 540 5.32 19.18 17.98
CA GLY A 540 5.65 18.10 17.05
C GLY A 540 7.11 17.69 17.18
N HIS A 541 7.46 16.50 16.72
CA HIS A 541 8.86 16.09 16.55
C HIS A 541 9.30 16.46 15.13
N VAL A 542 10.44 17.15 14.98
CA VAL A 542 11.09 17.32 13.66
C VAL A 542 11.73 15.98 13.29
N ASN A 543 10.96 15.10 12.65
CA ASN A 543 11.55 14.03 11.84
C ASN A 543 11.82 14.62 10.46
N TYR A 544 13.10 14.82 10.15
CA TYR A 544 13.50 15.03 8.77
C TYR A 544 13.26 13.71 8.05
N TYR A 545 12.37 13.69 7.07
CA TYR A 545 12.56 12.81 5.92
C TYR A 545 13.69 13.41 5.08
N GLY A 546 14.90 13.37 5.62
CA GLY A 546 16.10 13.42 4.82
C GLY A 546 16.35 11.99 4.41
N ASN A 547 16.41 11.72 3.10
CA ASN A 547 17.00 10.48 2.63
C ASN A 547 18.32 10.24 3.38
N ASP A 548 18.41 9.07 4.01
CA ASP A 548 19.39 8.67 5.01
C ASP A 548 20.86 8.89 4.58
N PHE A 549 21.67 9.25 5.56
CA PHE A 549 23.11 8.97 5.67
C PHE A 549 23.40 8.69 7.16
N ASP A 550 23.65 7.44 7.51
CA ASP A 550 24.12 7.09 8.84
C ASP A 550 25.47 7.75 9.14
N ASP A 551 25.73 7.99 10.44
CA ASP A 551 26.93 7.45 11.09
C ASP A 551 26.75 7.50 12.62
N ASP A 552 27.08 6.36 13.23
CA ASP A 552 26.94 5.93 14.63
C ASP A 552 27.34 6.94 15.70
N PHE A 553 26.57 7.03 16.79
CA PHE A 553 27.07 7.26 18.16
C PHE A 553 25.97 6.91 19.19
N ASP A 554 26.22 5.85 19.95
CA ASP A 554 25.63 5.65 21.28
C ASP A 554 26.32 6.60 22.27
N ASP A 555 25.54 7.23 23.16
CA ASP A 555 25.86 7.42 24.58
C ASP A 555 24.66 8.11 25.29
N ASP A 556 23.93 7.29 26.02
CA ASP A 556 23.24 7.55 27.29
C ASP A 556 22.24 8.73 27.47
N LEU A 557 20.98 8.31 27.69
CA LEU A 557 20.03 8.76 28.72
C LEU A 557 20.01 10.26 29.12
N ILE A 558 18.91 10.99 28.78
CA ILE A 558 18.12 11.79 29.73
C ILE A 558 16.62 11.77 29.37
N SER A 559 15.91 10.87 30.06
CA SER A 559 14.60 10.99 30.73
C SER A 559 13.41 11.79 30.14
N THR A 560 12.33 11.03 29.96
CA THR A 560 10.94 11.29 30.42
C THR A 560 10.22 12.57 29.99
N ASP A 561 9.33 12.43 28.98
CA ASP A 561 7.89 12.76 29.13
C ASP A 561 7.12 12.21 27.92
N ALA A 562 6.89 10.89 27.93
CA ALA A 562 5.96 10.25 27.00
C ALA A 562 4.53 10.43 27.52
N ARG A 563 3.88 11.53 27.12
CA ARG A 563 2.42 11.57 27.06
C ARG A 563 2.00 11.17 25.66
N GLU A 564 1.33 10.02 25.56
CA GLU A 564 0.64 9.52 24.37
C GLU A 564 -0.27 10.62 23.78
N SER A 565 0.22 11.33 22.77
CA SER A 565 -0.63 12.11 21.88
C SER A 565 -1.14 11.18 20.80
N ILE A 566 -2.43 10.86 20.87
CA ILE A 566 -3.20 10.21 19.81
C ILE A 566 -3.08 11.11 18.57
N TYR A 567 -2.20 10.75 17.63
CA TYR A 567 -2.02 11.47 16.38
C TYR A 567 -3.27 11.27 15.51
N TYR A 568 -4.03 12.35 15.29
CA TYR A 568 -4.95 12.44 14.15
C TYR A 568 -4.10 12.76 12.90
N ASN A 569 -4.09 11.85 11.92
CA ASN A 569 -3.50 12.02 10.59
C ASN A 569 -3.89 13.35 9.90
N SER A 570 -3.13 14.44 10.04
CA SER A 570 -3.35 15.64 9.21
C SER A 570 -2.11 16.52 8.99
N ASP A 571 -1.09 16.45 9.85
CA ASP A 571 0.09 17.32 9.73
C ASP A 571 1.26 16.58 9.04
N GLU A 572 1.65 17.05 7.85
CA GLU A 572 2.88 16.63 7.17
C GLU A 572 3.95 17.72 7.32
N LEU A 573 5.14 17.31 7.76
CA LEU A 573 6.33 18.16 7.75
C LEU A 573 7.15 17.85 6.50
N HIS A 574 7.39 18.85 5.66
CA HIS A 574 8.23 18.72 4.48
C HIS A 574 9.31 19.79 4.48
N ASN A 575 10.52 19.45 4.04
CA ASN A 575 11.66 20.37 4.00
C ASN A 575 12.28 20.39 2.61
N GLU A 576 12.44 21.57 2.03
CA GLU A 576 13.15 21.78 0.77
C GLU A 576 14.44 22.56 1.00
N LEU A 577 15.49 22.20 0.26
CA LEU A 577 16.81 22.82 0.33
C LEU A 577 17.16 23.46 -1.01
N TYR A 578 17.36 24.76 -1.01
CA TYR A 578 17.78 25.52 -2.19
C TYR A 578 19.21 26.03 -2.01
N PHE A 579 20.10 25.65 -2.92
CA PHE A 579 21.52 26.02 -2.86
C PHE A 579 21.79 27.24 -3.74
N SER A 580 22.38 28.29 -3.15
CA SER A 580 22.95 29.42 -3.90
C SER A 580 24.48 29.34 -3.88
N ASN A 581 25.10 29.50 -5.04
CA ASN A 581 26.55 29.54 -5.17
C ASN A 581 27.15 30.92 -4.90
N ASN A 582 26.35 32.00 -5.02
CA ASN A 582 26.81 33.39 -4.89
C ASN A 582 25.71 34.30 -4.32
N PRO A 583 25.74 34.65 -3.01
CA PRO A 583 26.62 34.12 -1.96
C PRO A 583 26.38 32.62 -1.72
N LYS A 584 27.40 31.93 -1.19
CA LYS A 584 27.34 30.50 -0.82
C LYS A 584 26.42 30.32 0.38
N ILE A 585 25.12 30.16 0.16
CA ILE A 585 24.13 29.98 1.22
C ILE A 585 23.13 28.90 0.85
N ILE A 586 22.48 28.34 1.87
CA ILE A 586 21.39 27.38 1.71
C ILE A 586 20.14 28.03 2.25
N LEU A 587 19.08 27.98 1.47
CA LEU A 587 17.75 28.39 1.90
C LEU A 587 16.97 27.12 2.24
N VAL A 588 16.65 26.95 3.52
CA VAL A 588 15.85 25.83 4.02
C VAL A 588 14.42 26.30 4.18
N VAL A 589 13.49 25.67 3.46
CA VAL A 589 12.06 25.94 3.61
C VAL A 589 11.43 24.79 4.37
N TYR A 590 10.86 25.10 5.53
CA TYR A 590 10.08 24.18 6.34
C TYR A 590 8.60 24.40 6.04
N TYR A 591 7.93 23.40 5.48
CA TYR A 591 6.49 23.37 5.33
C TYR A 591 5.86 22.57 6.46
N LEU A 592 4.93 23.20 7.15
CA LEU A 592 3.97 22.54 8.03
C LEU A 592 2.63 22.56 7.32
N ILE A 593 2.23 21.43 6.75
CA ILE A 593 0.99 21.30 6.00
C ILE A 593 -0.01 20.58 6.88
N LYS A 594 -1.13 21.24 7.16
CA LYS A 594 -2.25 20.69 7.92
C LYS A 594 -3.40 20.40 6.97
N TYR A 595 -3.51 19.16 6.54
CA TYR A 595 -4.61 18.72 5.70
C TYR A 595 -5.87 18.50 6.54
N GLU A 596 -6.89 19.35 6.35
CA GLU A 596 -8.18 19.17 7.02
C GLU A 596 -8.95 17.95 6.48
N HIS A 597 -8.57 17.51 5.27
CA HIS A 597 -9.11 16.33 4.61
C HIS A 597 -7.98 15.35 4.22
N PRO A 598 -8.20 14.03 4.25
CA PRO A 598 -7.20 13.04 3.86
C PRO A 598 -6.56 13.33 2.49
N LEU A 599 -5.22 13.33 2.44
CA LEU A 599 -4.45 13.72 1.27
C LEU A 599 -4.86 12.97 -0.01
N PHE A 600 -5.19 11.67 0.09
CA PHE A 600 -5.59 10.91 -1.10
C PHE A 600 -6.92 11.38 -1.72
N ILE A 601 -7.84 11.93 -0.93
CA ILE A 601 -9.09 12.52 -1.46
C ILE A 601 -8.74 13.79 -2.23
N GLN A 602 -7.83 14.60 -1.69
CA GLN A 602 -7.35 15.80 -2.37
C GLN A 602 -6.61 15.44 -3.67
N LYS A 603 -5.74 14.42 -3.66
CA LYS A 603 -5.11 13.88 -4.88
C LYS A 603 -6.12 13.36 -5.91
N LEU A 604 -7.17 12.67 -5.45
CA LEU A 604 -8.24 12.18 -6.32
C LEU A 604 -9.00 13.36 -6.96
N ILE A 605 -9.31 14.40 -6.18
CA ILE A 605 -9.92 15.63 -6.70
C ILE A 605 -8.97 16.33 -7.68
N ALA A 606 -7.67 16.40 -7.39
CA ALA A 606 -6.68 16.99 -8.29
C ALA A 606 -6.67 16.31 -9.66
N LYS A 607 -6.74 14.98 -9.65
CA LYS A 607 -6.77 14.16 -10.88
C LYS A 607 -8.05 14.37 -11.68
N ARG A 608 -9.20 14.56 -11.01
CA ARG A 608 -10.52 14.67 -11.67
C ARG A 608 -10.92 16.11 -12.02
N TYR A 609 -10.39 17.09 -11.29
CA TYR A 609 -10.68 18.52 -11.44
C TYR A 609 -9.38 19.36 -11.46
N PRO A 610 -8.48 19.13 -12.43
CA PRO A 610 -7.16 19.78 -12.48
C PRO A 610 -7.22 21.30 -12.63
N ASP A 611 -8.33 21.84 -13.15
CA ASP A 611 -8.56 23.29 -13.27
C ASP A 611 -8.91 23.95 -11.93
N ILE A 612 -9.40 23.17 -10.96
CA ILE A 612 -9.80 23.62 -9.63
C ILE A 612 -8.67 23.43 -8.63
N LEU A 613 -8.02 22.28 -8.66
CA LEU A 613 -7.05 21.87 -7.66
C LEU A 613 -5.92 21.06 -8.30
N LYS A 614 -4.69 21.35 -7.89
CA LYS A 614 -3.48 20.65 -8.32
C LYS A 614 -2.72 20.15 -7.12
N PHE A 615 -1.97 19.07 -7.31
CA PHE A 615 -1.04 18.53 -6.33
C PHE A 615 0.37 18.57 -6.89
N VAL A 616 1.30 19.22 -6.18
CA VAL A 616 2.69 19.40 -6.59
C VAL A 616 3.59 18.57 -5.66
N GLU A 617 4.30 17.59 -6.24
CA GLU A 617 5.14 16.64 -5.49
C GLU A 617 6.58 17.10 -5.29
N SER A 618 7.08 18.02 -6.11
CA SER A 618 8.39 18.64 -5.93
C SER A 618 8.52 19.90 -6.79
N ASN A 619 9.22 20.91 -6.26
CA ASN A 619 9.57 22.11 -6.99
C ASN A 619 10.96 21.95 -7.62
N ASN A 620 11.03 21.61 -8.91
CA ASN A 620 12.30 21.52 -9.66
C ASN A 620 12.75 22.87 -10.25
N PHE A 621 12.34 23.99 -9.66
CA PHE A 621 12.66 25.32 -10.17
C PHE A 621 14.00 25.81 -9.63
N THR A 622 14.79 26.43 -10.50
CA THR A 622 15.90 27.28 -10.08
C THR A 622 15.32 28.60 -9.62
N ILE A 623 15.50 28.94 -8.35
CA ILE A 623 14.95 30.14 -7.74
C ILE A 623 16.08 31.15 -7.50
N ASP A 624 15.95 32.35 -8.05
CA ASP A 624 16.87 33.45 -7.77
C ASP A 624 16.59 34.02 -6.38
N ILE A 625 17.52 33.80 -5.44
CA ILE A 625 17.35 34.21 -4.05
C ILE A 625 17.63 35.72 -3.92
N PRO A 626 16.70 36.52 -3.40
CA PRO A 626 16.87 37.97 -3.25
C PRO A 626 17.71 38.29 -2.00
N HIS A 627 19.01 38.01 -2.06
CA HIS A 627 19.98 38.09 -0.95
C HIS A 627 20.03 39.46 -0.24
N GLN A 628 19.63 40.53 -0.92
CA GLN A 628 19.61 41.89 -0.38
C GLN A 628 18.58 42.07 0.75
N TYR A 629 17.57 41.20 0.80
CA TYR A 629 16.46 41.27 1.75
C TYR A 629 16.47 40.14 2.78
N LEU A 630 17.30 39.12 2.56
CA LEU A 630 17.38 37.90 3.36
C LEU A 630 18.74 37.83 4.08
N GLN A 631 18.72 37.98 5.40
CA GLN A 631 19.94 38.00 6.22
C GLN A 631 20.35 36.58 6.60
N GLN A 632 21.65 36.29 6.48
CA GLN A 632 22.22 35.00 6.90
C GLN A 632 21.98 34.74 8.39
N GLY A 633 21.73 33.48 8.73
CA GLY A 633 21.45 33.02 10.10
C GLY A 633 20.06 33.38 10.61
N LYS A 634 19.21 34.05 9.82
CA LYS A 634 17.84 34.41 10.20
C LYS A 634 16.79 33.45 9.64
N MET A 635 15.75 33.26 10.45
CA MET A 635 14.54 32.55 10.09
C MET A 635 13.38 33.53 9.94
N TYR A 636 12.54 33.26 8.95
CA TYR A 636 11.43 34.11 8.56
C TYR A 636 10.16 33.26 8.48
N GLY A 637 9.12 33.68 9.21
CA GLY A 637 7.80 33.11 9.05
C GLY A 637 7.18 33.58 7.74
N VAL A 638 6.51 32.67 7.05
CA VAL A 638 5.62 32.98 5.93
C VAL A 638 4.20 32.85 6.48
N SER A 639 3.78 33.85 7.25
CA SER A 639 2.45 33.92 7.84
C SER A 639 1.70 35.20 7.42
N LYS A 640 0.42 35.26 7.79
CA LYS A 640 -0.55 36.33 7.47
C LYS A 640 -0.08 37.74 7.85
N SER A 641 0.85 37.88 8.79
CA SER A 641 1.28 39.16 9.37
C SER A 641 2.78 39.46 9.24
N ASP A 642 3.57 38.60 8.60
CA ASP A 642 5.01 38.80 8.51
C ASP A 642 5.39 39.75 7.36
N TRP A 643 6.33 40.67 7.63
CA TRP A 643 6.74 41.70 6.66
C TRP A 643 7.25 41.12 5.33
N ILE A 644 7.81 39.91 5.37
CA ILE A 644 8.29 39.19 4.19
C ILE A 644 7.13 38.78 3.29
N SER A 645 6.04 38.27 3.85
CA SER A 645 4.84 37.86 3.10
C SER A 645 4.21 39.01 2.32
N ASN A 646 4.31 40.24 2.85
CA ASN A 646 3.70 41.46 2.32
C ASN A 646 4.68 42.36 1.54
N ASN A 647 5.96 41.97 1.42
CA ASN A 647 6.93 42.73 0.65
C ASN A 647 6.69 42.49 -0.87
N PRO A 648 6.34 43.52 -1.67
CA PRO A 648 6.04 43.34 -3.09
C PRO A 648 7.20 42.76 -3.90
N ILE A 649 8.45 43.02 -3.48
CA ILE A 649 9.66 42.56 -4.17
C ILE A 649 9.91 41.07 -3.92
N LEU A 650 9.57 40.58 -2.72
CA LEU A 650 9.72 39.18 -2.35
C LEU A 650 8.50 38.34 -2.70
N PHE A 651 7.44 38.97 -3.20
CA PHE A 651 6.14 38.34 -3.33
C PHE A 651 6.17 37.09 -4.20
N ASP A 652 6.71 37.18 -5.42
CA ASP A 652 6.78 36.05 -6.35
C ASP A 652 7.75 34.98 -5.84
N PHE A 653 8.93 35.38 -5.37
CA PHE A 653 9.90 34.47 -4.74
C PHE A 653 9.28 33.60 -3.64
N ILE A 654 8.52 34.21 -2.71
CA ILE A 654 7.89 33.45 -1.63
C ILE A 654 6.77 32.55 -2.16
N ASN A 655 5.97 33.03 -3.12
CA ASN A 655 4.90 32.22 -3.68
C ASN A 655 5.43 30.99 -4.43
N ASP A 656 6.55 31.12 -5.14
CA ASP A 656 7.17 30.01 -5.85
C ASP A 656 7.66 28.93 -4.86
N LEU A 657 8.19 29.34 -3.70
CA LEU A 657 8.49 28.40 -2.61
C LEU A 657 7.22 27.69 -2.11
N LEU A 658 6.12 28.42 -1.91
CA LEU A 658 4.87 27.85 -1.37
C LEU A 658 4.10 26.90 -2.32
N LEU A 659 4.58 26.65 -3.54
CA LEU A 659 3.89 25.81 -4.52
C LEU A 659 3.81 24.32 -4.15
N TYR A 660 4.56 23.86 -3.16
CA TYR A 660 4.58 22.46 -2.72
C TYR A 660 3.25 22.02 -2.11
N GLY A 661 2.76 20.82 -2.46
CA GLY A 661 1.52 20.23 -1.94
C GLY A 661 0.26 20.61 -2.73
N VAL A 662 -0.88 20.70 -2.05
CA VAL A 662 -2.18 21.01 -2.67
C VAL A 662 -2.31 22.51 -2.92
N THR A 663 -2.74 22.90 -4.13
CA THR A 663 -2.86 24.29 -4.56
C THR A 663 -4.15 24.48 -5.35
N PHE A 664 -4.99 25.45 -4.95
CA PHE A 664 -6.30 25.72 -5.57
C PHE A 664 -6.22 26.84 -6.61
N ASN A 665 -6.93 26.69 -7.72
CA ASN A 665 -7.27 27.84 -8.54
C ASN A 665 -8.38 28.63 -7.84
N TYR A 666 -8.07 29.84 -7.40
CA TYR A 666 -8.97 30.67 -6.60
C TYR A 666 -10.35 30.86 -7.26
N ASP A 667 -10.37 31.31 -8.51
CA ASP A 667 -11.61 31.68 -9.18
C ASP A 667 -12.43 30.43 -9.54
N SER A 668 -11.79 29.42 -10.14
CA SER A 668 -12.46 28.17 -10.50
C SER A 668 -13.00 27.40 -9.29
N ALA A 669 -12.32 27.48 -8.14
CA ALA A 669 -12.78 26.87 -6.90
C ALA A 669 -14.07 27.53 -6.38
N LEU A 670 -14.14 28.86 -6.35
CA LEU A 670 -15.32 29.58 -5.88
C LEU A 670 -16.49 29.44 -6.86
N GLU A 671 -16.23 29.52 -8.16
CA GLU A 671 -17.25 29.30 -9.20
C GLU A 671 -17.87 27.90 -9.08
N LYS A 672 -17.05 26.86 -8.91
CA LYS A 672 -17.56 25.48 -8.74
C LYS A 672 -18.36 25.33 -7.44
N LEU A 673 -17.95 25.99 -6.35
CA LEU A 673 -18.70 25.95 -5.10
C LEU A 673 -20.10 26.55 -5.27
N GLU A 674 -20.22 27.72 -5.93
CA GLU A 674 -21.52 28.31 -6.24
C GLU A 674 -22.38 27.42 -7.13
N GLU A 675 -21.76 26.75 -8.12
CA GLU A 675 -22.44 25.78 -8.99
C GLU A 675 -23.02 24.61 -8.19
N ILE A 676 -22.26 24.07 -7.23
CA ILE A 676 -22.72 23.00 -6.34
C ILE A 676 -23.84 23.49 -5.42
N GLU A 677 -23.71 24.67 -4.82
CA GLU A 677 -24.73 25.27 -3.94
C GLU A 677 -26.05 25.51 -4.69
N LYS A 678 -26.00 26.07 -5.91
CA LYS A 678 -27.19 26.26 -6.76
C LYS A 678 -27.86 24.93 -7.12
N ARG A 679 -27.09 23.89 -7.45
CA ARG A 679 -27.62 22.55 -7.74
C ARG A 679 -28.33 21.93 -6.54
N LYS A 680 -27.77 22.07 -5.33
CA LYS A 680 -28.42 21.59 -4.10
C LYS A 680 -29.76 22.29 -3.83
N ILE A 681 -29.90 23.56 -4.20
CA ILE A 681 -31.15 24.32 -4.07
C ILE A 681 -32.16 23.91 -5.15
N ASN A 682 -31.75 23.75 -6.40
CA ASN A 682 -32.65 23.47 -7.53
C ASN A 682 -33.20 22.03 -7.58
N ASN A 683 -32.61 21.08 -6.88
CA ASN A 683 -33.18 19.73 -6.73
C ASN A 683 -34.56 19.72 -6.03
N SER A 684 -35.10 20.86 -5.59
CA SER A 684 -36.48 21.00 -5.11
C SER A 684 -37.50 21.40 -6.19
N SER A 685 -37.08 21.73 -7.42
CA SER A 685 -38.00 22.00 -8.54
C SER A 685 -38.05 20.79 -9.46
N ASP A 686 -39.01 19.91 -9.17
CA ASP A 686 -39.08 18.56 -9.69
C ASP A 686 -39.76 18.51 -11.08
N GLU A 687 -39.04 18.90 -12.13
CA GLU A 687 -39.49 18.70 -13.52
C GLU A 687 -39.75 17.22 -13.84
N LEU A 688 -39.08 16.30 -13.14
CA LEU A 688 -39.27 14.85 -13.23
C LEU A 688 -40.64 14.36 -12.72
N PHE A 689 -41.40 15.19 -12.03
CA PHE A 689 -42.76 14.90 -11.56
C PHE A 689 -43.82 15.68 -12.35
N ASN A 690 -43.43 16.40 -13.40
CA ASN A 690 -44.34 17.10 -14.32
C ASN A 690 -44.79 16.19 -15.48
N TRP A 691 -45.25 14.96 -15.20
CA TRP A 691 -45.87 14.04 -16.18
C TRP A 691 -47.24 13.54 -15.72
#